data_AF-A0A5Q4BTZ1-F1
#
_entry.id   AF-A0A5Q4BTZ1-F1
#
_cell.length_a   1.000
_cell.length_b   1.000
_cell.length_c   1.000
_cell.angle_alpha   90.00
_cell.angle_beta   90.00
_cell.angle_gamma   90.00
#
_symmetry.space_group_name_H-M   'P 1'
#
loop_
_entity.id
_entity.type
_entity.pdbx_description
1 polymer ?
#
loop_
_entity_poly.entity_id
_entity_poly.type
_entity_poly.pdbx_seq_one_letter_code
_entity_poly.pdbx_strand_id
1 'polypeptide(L)'
;MHAAKMATSSSLPELPPNYQKALELIDEAHRQDPRPSAVESVPFELDYAQKMTRWLAVRCPTAPPVLQLACRAQHFRRWEIPRNTYPMTRPGYLTWRAKLKSQAAAQVAELISSSPGIQPELAREDVDRVAALIRKENLSADEETQVLEDVACLVFLDDQFDAFESKDEIDEDKIIGILRKTWAKMSEPGRALALKMDHSERAQSLIGKALAGTGIRRGKPSYKDADRPRLHFRRQPTSNVMPPPKLHPVEVSRHDRLDDLWLVIDGHVYDFSAFVREHPGGIAVILQCAGKDATDVYSEVHGPNLVRSTLPPDCHKGVLAPGAVLAKPRQHSFQQQQQQQQQQRQKPQETMAGARRALESLPSKPPLDTLISAHDFEQVASASLSPKAWAFVSSAATDLHTKARNASVYSLIGLRPRVLVDVAAVSTSTTMLGHPMRSPIFCPPTAMARLVHPDGEKELARACRSAGVPQCVSVSASFPLDEILAAQAAHQPATPYDVPVFFQLYVDKDRANSERLLRSAQAQGVKALFLTVDAPIPGKREADERVRSDESLGSPISGARAVNDAKGGALGRIMGSYIDASVNWSDIAWLRRTVPGLPIVLKGVQTWMDAERAVEAGVEAIVLSNHGGRSLDTSPATVTVLLELQKNCPHVFDRLEVYVDGGVSRGTDIFKALCLGAKAVGVGRGLLYGLNYGAEGVERYIEILRDELETTMKMCGVTSLDQVHPGFLNTLAVDHLIPGRRHNPNTPWRRDRHSR
;
A
#
# COMPACT_ATOMS: atom_id res chain seq x y z
N MET A 1 -21.39 -43.16 -16.42
CA MET A 1 -20.99 -44.59 -16.35
C MET A 1 -20.12 -45.01 -17.56
N HIS A 2 -19.67 -44.08 -18.41
CA HIS A 2 -18.77 -44.36 -19.53
C HIS A 2 -17.31 -43.89 -19.32
N ALA A 3 -17.03 -42.94 -18.41
CA ALA A 3 -15.64 -42.56 -18.04
C ALA A 3 -14.85 -43.72 -17.39
N ALA A 4 -15.53 -44.63 -16.70
CA ALA A 4 -14.93 -45.82 -16.09
C ALA A 4 -14.40 -46.86 -17.09
N LYS A 5 -14.70 -46.74 -18.40
CA LYS A 5 -14.24 -47.69 -19.43
C LYS A 5 -12.99 -47.26 -20.21
N MET A 6 -12.53 -46.01 -20.11
CA MET A 6 -11.29 -45.57 -20.78
C MET A 6 -10.04 -45.61 -19.89
N ALA A 7 -10.18 -45.70 -18.56
CA ALA A 7 -9.07 -45.60 -17.62
C ALA A 7 -8.40 -46.94 -17.25
N THR A 8 -8.86 -48.09 -17.77
CA THR A 8 -8.41 -49.41 -17.29
C THR A 8 -7.20 -50.00 -18.01
N SER A 9 -6.44 -49.25 -18.83
CA SER A 9 -5.22 -49.82 -19.46
C SER A 9 -3.99 -48.92 -19.56
N SER A 10 -3.97 -47.72 -18.96
CA SER A 10 -2.78 -46.87 -18.95
C SER A 10 -2.19 -46.79 -17.55
N SER A 11 -1.17 -47.61 -17.26
CA SER A 11 -0.31 -47.44 -16.09
C SER A 11 0.86 -46.52 -16.43
N LEU A 12 1.21 -45.60 -15.52
CA LEU A 12 2.44 -44.81 -15.66
C LEU A 12 3.67 -45.70 -15.50
N PRO A 13 4.84 -45.30 -16.04
CA PRO A 13 6.09 -46.01 -15.82
C PRO A 13 6.41 -46.11 -14.34
N GLU A 14 6.93 -47.26 -13.89
CA GLU A 14 7.38 -47.44 -12.50
C GLU A 14 8.46 -46.40 -12.14
N LEU A 15 8.31 -45.80 -10.96
CA LEU A 15 9.27 -44.84 -10.44
C LEU A 15 10.49 -45.56 -9.87
N PRO A 16 11.71 -45.02 -10.05
CA PRO A 16 12.87 -45.49 -9.30
C PRO A 16 12.62 -45.44 -7.78
N PRO A 17 13.27 -46.29 -6.97
CA PRO A 17 12.94 -46.45 -5.54
C PRO A 17 12.92 -45.14 -4.73
N ASN A 18 13.85 -44.22 -5.01
CA ASN A 18 13.91 -42.92 -4.35
C ASN A 18 12.77 -41.97 -4.77
N TYR A 19 12.37 -41.98 -6.04
CA TYR A 19 11.19 -41.24 -6.53
C TYR A 19 9.88 -41.84 -6.02
N GLN A 20 9.79 -43.16 -5.97
CA GLN A 20 8.66 -43.86 -5.36
C GLN A 20 8.51 -43.45 -3.89
N LYS A 21 9.63 -43.35 -3.16
CA LYS A 21 9.60 -42.91 -1.76
C LYS A 21 9.20 -41.43 -1.61
N ALA A 22 9.65 -40.57 -2.51
CA ALA A 22 9.22 -39.17 -2.54
C ALA A 22 7.70 -39.05 -2.77
N LEU A 23 7.14 -39.89 -3.65
CA LEU A 23 5.71 -39.97 -3.91
C LEU A 23 4.93 -40.40 -2.66
N GLU A 24 5.39 -41.42 -1.94
CA GLU A 24 4.78 -41.87 -0.67
C GLU A 24 4.74 -40.77 0.39
N LEU A 25 5.80 -39.97 0.50
CA LEU A 25 5.87 -38.84 1.45
C LEU A 25 4.90 -37.73 1.06
N ILE A 26 4.73 -37.47 -0.24
CA ILE A 26 3.72 -36.53 -0.74
C ILE A 26 2.31 -37.04 -0.39
N ASP A 27 2.03 -38.34 -0.59
CA ASP A 27 0.75 -38.94 -0.22
C ASP A 27 0.52 -38.93 1.31
N GLU A 28 1.57 -39.12 2.12
CA GLU A 28 1.50 -38.99 3.58
C GLU A 28 1.11 -37.58 4.00
N ALA A 29 1.70 -36.57 3.37
CA ALA A 29 1.34 -35.18 3.64
C ALA A 29 -0.12 -34.91 3.25
N HIS A 30 -0.59 -35.37 2.08
CA HIS A 30 -1.99 -35.22 1.68
C HIS A 30 -2.98 -35.96 2.60
N ARG A 31 -2.56 -37.05 3.24
CA ARG A 31 -3.39 -37.77 4.23
C ARG A 31 -3.68 -36.96 5.49
N GLN A 32 -2.96 -35.86 5.71
CA GLN A 32 -3.20 -34.94 6.83
C GLN A 32 -4.32 -33.93 6.56
N ASP A 33 -4.93 -33.91 5.36
CA ASP A 33 -6.10 -33.06 5.08
C ASP A 33 -7.32 -33.52 5.91
N PRO A 34 -7.89 -32.67 6.78
CA PRO A 34 -9.01 -33.04 7.62
C PRO A 34 -10.35 -33.15 6.86
N ARG A 35 -10.40 -32.74 5.58
CA ARG A 35 -11.64 -32.73 4.79
C ARG A 35 -11.90 -34.08 4.13
N PRO A 36 -13.11 -34.66 4.22
CA PRO A 36 -13.44 -35.88 3.51
C PRO A 36 -13.59 -35.63 2.00
N SER A 37 -13.20 -36.60 1.17
CA SER A 37 -13.53 -36.61 -0.27
C SER A 37 -14.94 -37.15 -0.52
N ALA A 38 -15.39 -37.15 -1.79
CA ALA A 38 -16.66 -37.76 -2.20
C ALA A 38 -16.65 -39.31 -2.11
N VAL A 39 -15.46 -39.91 -1.98
CA VAL A 39 -15.28 -41.33 -1.70
C VAL A 39 -15.07 -41.46 -0.18
N GLU A 40 -16.05 -42.05 0.52
CA GLU A 40 -15.95 -42.29 1.96
C GLU A 40 -14.64 -43.02 2.28
N SER A 41 -13.90 -42.56 3.31
CA SER A 41 -12.59 -43.05 3.80
C SER A 41 -11.29 -42.46 3.23
N VAL A 42 -11.31 -41.56 2.24
CA VAL A 42 -10.08 -40.90 1.71
C VAL A 42 -10.12 -39.37 1.90
N PRO A 43 -9.04 -38.74 2.44
CA PRO A 43 -8.89 -37.28 2.52
C PRO A 43 -8.97 -36.56 1.18
N PHE A 44 -9.53 -35.33 1.17
CA PHE A 44 -9.86 -34.59 -0.04
C PHE A 44 -8.68 -34.33 -0.97
N GLU A 45 -7.57 -33.75 -0.49
CA GLU A 45 -6.41 -33.53 -1.37
C GLU A 45 -5.71 -34.84 -1.78
N LEU A 46 -5.79 -35.93 -0.99
CA LEU A 46 -5.23 -37.22 -1.41
C LEU A 46 -6.00 -37.81 -2.59
N ASP A 47 -7.34 -37.81 -2.53
CA ASP A 47 -8.18 -38.25 -3.64
C ASP A 47 -7.95 -37.37 -4.89
N TYR A 48 -7.84 -36.05 -4.72
CA TYR A 48 -7.49 -35.14 -5.81
C TYR A 48 -6.11 -35.48 -6.43
N ALA A 49 -5.09 -35.71 -5.62
CA ALA A 49 -3.74 -36.08 -6.08
C ALA A 49 -3.72 -37.42 -6.84
N GLN A 50 -4.54 -38.39 -6.42
CA GLN A 50 -4.72 -39.66 -7.13
C GLN A 50 -5.44 -39.47 -8.47
N LYS A 51 -6.42 -38.57 -8.56
CA LYS A 51 -7.08 -38.19 -9.83
C LYS A 51 -6.12 -37.51 -10.79
N MET A 52 -5.25 -36.63 -10.31
CA MET A 52 -4.17 -36.02 -11.11
C MET A 52 -3.28 -37.11 -11.73
N THR A 53 -2.93 -38.14 -10.97
CA THR A 53 -2.09 -39.25 -11.48
C THR A 53 -2.82 -40.07 -12.54
N ARG A 54 -4.11 -40.39 -12.33
CA ARG A 54 -4.94 -41.10 -13.31
C ARG A 54 -5.03 -40.33 -14.63
N TRP A 55 -5.30 -39.02 -14.58
CA TRP A 55 -5.37 -38.19 -15.78
C TRP A 55 -4.01 -37.95 -16.42
N LEU A 56 -2.92 -37.94 -15.66
CA LEU A 56 -1.56 -37.93 -16.20
C LEU A 56 -1.28 -39.20 -17.01
N ALA A 57 -1.67 -40.38 -16.51
CA ALA A 57 -1.49 -41.65 -17.22
C ALA A 57 -2.19 -41.67 -18.59
N VAL A 58 -3.33 -40.98 -18.71
CA VAL A 58 -4.07 -40.86 -19.96
C VAL A 58 -3.47 -39.78 -20.87
N ARG A 59 -3.08 -38.62 -20.30
CA ARG A 59 -2.58 -37.47 -21.07
C ARG A 59 -1.13 -37.64 -21.54
N CYS A 60 -0.30 -38.30 -20.75
CA CYS A 60 1.10 -38.55 -21.00
C CYS A 60 1.48 -39.91 -20.38
N PRO A 61 1.19 -41.04 -21.07
CA PRO A 61 1.49 -42.38 -20.57
C PRO A 61 2.98 -42.64 -20.33
N THR A 62 3.85 -41.82 -20.91
CA THR A 62 5.31 -41.89 -20.79
C THR A 62 5.87 -40.82 -19.86
N ALA A 63 5.06 -40.27 -18.94
CA ALA A 63 5.47 -39.16 -18.09
C ALA A 63 6.72 -39.50 -17.26
N PRO A 64 7.76 -38.64 -17.29
CA PRO A 64 8.98 -38.88 -16.54
C PRO A 64 8.77 -38.73 -15.03
N PRO A 65 9.66 -39.31 -14.19
CA PRO A 65 9.52 -39.32 -12.74
C PRO A 65 9.23 -37.95 -12.10
N VAL A 66 9.90 -36.91 -12.59
CA VAL A 66 9.73 -35.52 -12.11
C VAL A 66 8.32 -34.99 -12.37
N LEU A 67 7.76 -35.24 -13.56
CA LEU A 67 6.39 -34.83 -13.88
C LEU A 67 5.35 -35.63 -13.07
N GLN A 68 5.62 -36.91 -12.80
CA GLN A 68 4.75 -37.72 -11.94
C GLN A 68 4.70 -37.16 -10.52
N LEU A 69 5.85 -36.79 -9.93
CA LEU A 69 5.91 -36.16 -8.61
C LEU A 69 5.21 -34.80 -8.59
N ALA A 70 5.46 -33.94 -9.58
CA ALA A 70 4.83 -32.61 -9.64
C ALA A 70 3.31 -32.68 -9.80
N CYS A 71 2.80 -33.59 -10.65
CA CYS A 71 1.36 -33.83 -10.78
C CYS A 71 0.75 -34.39 -9.49
N ARG A 72 1.45 -35.31 -8.82
CA ARG A 72 0.99 -35.86 -7.54
C ARG A 72 0.98 -34.80 -6.43
N ALA A 73 1.90 -33.85 -6.47
CA ALA A 73 2.01 -32.75 -5.52
C ALA A 73 1.09 -31.54 -5.83
N GLN A 74 0.23 -31.62 -6.84
CA GLN A 74 -0.66 -30.51 -7.18
C GLN A 74 -1.65 -30.25 -6.02
N HIS A 75 -1.73 -28.99 -5.57
CA HIS A 75 -2.48 -28.59 -4.35
C HIS A 75 -1.90 -29.10 -3.03
N PHE A 76 -0.59 -29.38 -2.98
CA PHE A 76 0.11 -29.73 -1.75
C PHE A 76 -0.26 -28.81 -0.58
N ARG A 77 -0.77 -29.43 0.51
CA ARG A 77 -1.13 -28.75 1.78
C ARG A 77 -2.05 -27.54 1.62
N ARG A 78 -2.89 -27.51 0.57
CA ARG A 78 -3.75 -26.37 0.26
C ARG A 78 -4.72 -25.99 1.40
N TRP A 79 -5.16 -26.94 2.22
CA TRP A 79 -6.06 -26.68 3.35
C TRP A 79 -5.41 -25.84 4.47
N GLU A 80 -4.07 -25.79 4.54
CA GLU A 80 -3.34 -24.95 5.51
C GLU A 80 -3.51 -23.44 5.22
N ILE A 81 -3.95 -23.08 4.01
CA ILE A 81 -4.25 -21.70 3.63
C ILE A 81 -5.71 -21.59 3.15
N PRO A 82 -6.70 -21.52 4.06
CA PRO A 82 -8.10 -21.44 3.68
C PRO A 82 -8.42 -20.18 2.85
N ARG A 83 -9.30 -20.29 1.84
CA ARG A 83 -9.65 -19.15 0.95
C ARG A 83 -10.22 -17.95 1.72
N ASN A 84 -10.89 -18.16 2.84
CA ASN A 84 -11.46 -17.10 3.69
C ASN A 84 -10.43 -16.27 4.48
N THR A 85 -9.16 -16.67 4.48
CA THR A 85 -8.06 -15.86 5.04
C THR A 85 -7.63 -14.71 4.13
N TYR A 86 -8.20 -14.62 2.92
CA TYR A 86 -7.95 -13.54 1.95
C TYR A 86 -9.27 -12.83 1.59
N PRO A 87 -9.25 -11.54 1.23
CA PRO A 87 -10.45 -10.81 0.83
C PRO A 87 -11.27 -11.56 -0.24
N MET A 88 -12.60 -11.58 -0.13
CA MET A 88 -13.51 -12.24 -1.09
C MET A 88 -13.68 -11.46 -2.40
N THR A 89 -12.59 -10.89 -2.88
CA THR A 89 -12.50 -10.12 -4.12
C THR A 89 -11.68 -10.89 -5.16
N ARG A 90 -11.77 -10.48 -6.43
CA ARG A 90 -10.95 -11.05 -7.51
C ARG A 90 -9.44 -10.87 -7.25
N PRO A 91 -8.94 -9.70 -6.81
CA PRO A 91 -7.54 -9.56 -6.38
C PRO A 91 -7.17 -10.50 -5.23
N GLY A 92 -7.99 -10.57 -4.18
CA GLY A 92 -7.73 -11.48 -3.04
C GLY A 92 -7.64 -12.94 -3.44
N TYR A 93 -8.49 -13.40 -4.39
CA TYR A 93 -8.39 -14.73 -4.98
C TYR A 93 -7.09 -14.96 -5.75
N LEU A 94 -6.62 -13.96 -6.52
CA LEU A 94 -5.38 -14.06 -7.29
C LEU A 94 -4.16 -14.11 -6.37
N THR A 95 -4.12 -13.28 -5.32
CA THR A 95 -3.05 -13.30 -4.31
C THR A 95 -3.01 -14.63 -3.56
N TRP A 96 -4.17 -15.12 -3.12
CA TRP A 96 -4.28 -16.43 -2.47
C TRP A 96 -3.76 -17.56 -3.36
N ARG A 97 -4.16 -17.56 -4.64
CA ARG A 97 -3.72 -18.59 -5.60
C ARG A 97 -2.22 -18.52 -5.89
N ALA A 98 -1.63 -17.33 -5.96
CA ALA A 98 -0.19 -17.17 -6.13
C ALA A 98 0.57 -17.70 -4.91
N LYS A 99 0.12 -17.34 -3.70
CA LYS A 99 0.72 -17.83 -2.44
C LYS A 99 0.68 -19.36 -2.34
N LEU A 100 -0.45 -19.98 -2.69
CA LEU A 100 -0.60 -21.44 -2.69
C LEU A 100 0.43 -22.13 -3.58
N LYS A 101 0.64 -21.64 -4.80
CA LYS A 101 1.62 -22.22 -5.74
C LYS A 101 3.04 -22.11 -5.21
N SER A 102 3.43 -20.93 -4.73
CA SER A 102 4.78 -20.69 -4.22
C SER A 102 5.07 -21.52 -2.97
N GLN A 103 4.09 -21.62 -2.05
CA GLN A 103 4.24 -22.41 -0.83
C GLN A 103 4.28 -23.91 -1.12
N ALA A 104 3.39 -24.43 -1.97
CA ALA A 104 3.40 -25.84 -2.35
C ALA A 104 4.75 -26.23 -2.98
N ALA A 105 5.27 -25.43 -3.91
CA ALA A 105 6.55 -25.71 -4.55
C ALA A 105 7.73 -25.71 -3.55
N ALA A 106 7.74 -24.77 -2.60
CA ALA A 106 8.79 -24.70 -1.58
C ALA A 106 8.73 -25.88 -0.61
N GLN A 107 7.54 -26.19 -0.09
CA GLN A 107 7.34 -27.29 0.86
C GLN A 107 7.62 -28.66 0.23
N VAL A 108 7.23 -28.87 -1.03
CA VAL A 108 7.51 -30.12 -1.74
C VAL A 108 9.01 -30.25 -2.01
N ALA A 109 9.67 -29.18 -2.47
CA ALA A 109 11.11 -29.20 -2.69
C ALA A 109 11.88 -29.50 -1.39
N GLU A 110 11.49 -28.90 -0.27
CA GLU A 110 12.04 -29.19 1.05
C GLU A 110 11.79 -30.65 1.45
N LEU A 111 10.55 -31.13 1.34
CA LEU A 111 10.17 -32.51 1.69
C LEU A 111 11.01 -33.54 0.92
N ILE A 112 11.13 -33.41 -0.40
CA ILE A 112 11.78 -34.43 -1.23
C ILE A 112 13.31 -34.31 -1.26
N SER A 113 13.89 -33.19 -0.78
CA SER A 113 15.34 -33.00 -0.68
C SER A 113 15.90 -33.25 0.72
N SER A 114 15.09 -33.13 1.78
CA SER A 114 15.57 -33.24 3.16
C SER A 114 15.13 -34.51 3.88
N SER A 115 14.29 -35.35 3.25
CA SER A 115 13.76 -36.55 3.88
C SER A 115 14.79 -37.67 3.92
N PRO A 116 15.26 -38.11 5.11
CA PRO A 116 16.31 -39.13 5.22
C PRO A 116 15.88 -40.50 4.66
N GLY A 117 14.58 -40.73 4.49
CA GLY A 117 14.03 -41.96 3.91
C GLY A 117 14.20 -42.11 2.41
N ILE A 118 14.57 -41.06 1.68
CA ILE A 118 14.78 -41.10 0.22
C ILE A 118 16.25 -41.45 -0.04
N GLN A 119 16.51 -42.67 -0.51
CA GLN A 119 17.88 -43.14 -0.80
C GLN A 119 17.91 -43.90 -2.15
N PRO A 120 18.85 -43.58 -3.07
CA PRO A 120 19.74 -42.41 -3.02
C PRO A 120 18.96 -41.08 -3.12
N GLU A 121 19.55 -39.98 -2.66
CA GLU A 121 18.93 -38.65 -2.73
C GLU A 121 18.50 -38.30 -4.18
N LEU A 122 17.39 -37.55 -4.33
CA LEU A 122 17.01 -37.01 -5.63
C LEU A 122 18.05 -35.97 -6.08
N ALA A 123 18.37 -35.95 -7.37
CA ALA A 123 19.28 -34.94 -7.89
C ALA A 123 18.69 -33.54 -7.70
N ARG A 124 19.54 -32.56 -7.42
CA ARG A 124 19.10 -31.18 -7.15
C ARG A 124 18.29 -30.60 -8.31
N GLU A 125 18.70 -30.90 -9.54
CA GLU A 125 18.02 -30.49 -10.78
C GLU A 125 16.58 -31.03 -10.83
N ASP A 126 16.37 -32.27 -10.42
CA ASP A 126 15.04 -32.90 -10.39
C ASP A 126 14.15 -32.26 -9.32
N VAL A 127 14.70 -31.95 -8.14
CA VAL A 127 13.97 -31.22 -7.07
C VAL A 127 13.55 -29.83 -7.53
N ASP A 128 14.47 -29.08 -8.13
CA ASP A 128 14.21 -27.73 -8.62
C ASP A 128 13.20 -27.77 -9.79
N ARG A 129 13.26 -28.81 -10.64
CA ARG A 129 12.31 -29.04 -11.73
C ARG A 129 10.91 -29.39 -11.23
N VAL A 130 10.76 -30.25 -10.22
CA VAL A 130 9.46 -30.51 -9.56
C VAL A 130 8.86 -29.20 -9.05
N ALA A 131 9.65 -28.36 -8.40
CA ALA A 131 9.20 -27.08 -7.87
C ALA A 131 8.76 -26.09 -8.97
N ALA A 132 9.49 -26.02 -10.08
CA ALA A 132 9.16 -25.20 -11.24
C ALA A 132 7.83 -25.63 -11.89
N LEU A 133 7.62 -26.94 -12.04
CA LEU A 133 6.37 -27.52 -12.56
C LEU A 133 5.16 -27.17 -11.69
N ILE A 134 5.30 -27.22 -10.35
CA ILE A 134 4.23 -26.84 -9.40
C ILE A 134 3.87 -25.34 -9.52
N ARG A 135 4.87 -24.48 -9.71
CA ARG A 135 4.66 -23.04 -9.95
C ARG A 135 4.05 -22.76 -11.34
N LYS A 136 4.22 -23.71 -12.27
CA LYS A 136 3.82 -23.66 -13.67
C LYS A 136 4.61 -22.63 -14.47
N GLU A 137 5.92 -22.60 -14.23
CA GLU A 137 6.86 -21.73 -14.94
C GLU A 137 6.87 -22.07 -16.44
N ASN A 138 6.96 -21.05 -17.29
CA ASN A 138 7.01 -21.22 -18.75
C ASN A 138 5.81 -21.99 -19.36
N LEU A 139 4.62 -21.90 -18.74
CA LEU A 139 3.39 -22.47 -19.30
C LEU A 139 3.20 -22.05 -20.77
N SER A 140 2.82 -23.00 -21.63
CA SER A 140 2.73 -22.93 -23.11
C SER A 140 4.06 -23.00 -23.88
N ALA A 141 5.20 -22.68 -23.27
CA ALA A 141 6.53 -22.85 -23.86
C ALA A 141 7.20 -24.17 -23.42
N ASP A 142 6.84 -24.67 -22.24
CA ASP A 142 7.34 -25.91 -21.65
C ASP A 142 6.33 -27.05 -21.79
N GLU A 143 6.73 -28.07 -22.55
CA GLU A 143 6.26 -29.46 -22.55
C GLU A 143 5.41 -29.90 -21.35
N GLU A 144 6.14 -30.22 -20.29
CA GLU A 144 5.65 -30.91 -19.12
C GLU A 144 4.76 -29.99 -18.26
N THR A 145 5.04 -28.69 -18.26
CA THR A 145 4.20 -27.69 -17.61
C THR A 145 2.84 -27.59 -18.28
N GLN A 146 2.81 -27.63 -19.61
CA GLN A 146 1.56 -27.67 -20.37
C GLN A 146 0.80 -28.98 -20.13
N VAL A 147 1.49 -30.11 -20.05
CA VAL A 147 0.88 -31.40 -19.67
C VAL A 147 0.26 -31.33 -18.26
N LEU A 148 0.96 -30.77 -17.27
CA LEU A 148 0.44 -30.61 -15.91
C LEU A 148 -0.81 -29.71 -15.86
N GLU A 149 -0.84 -28.61 -16.63
CA GLU A 149 -2.02 -27.75 -16.73
C GLU A 149 -3.19 -28.47 -17.42
N ASP A 150 -2.93 -29.24 -18.47
CA ASP A 150 -3.95 -30.07 -19.12
C ASP A 150 -4.57 -31.05 -18.12
N VAL A 151 -3.75 -31.79 -17.37
CA VAL A 151 -4.19 -32.75 -16.35
C VAL A 151 -5.03 -32.05 -15.28
N ALA A 152 -4.59 -30.90 -14.77
CA ALA A 152 -5.36 -30.14 -13.78
C ALA A 152 -6.73 -29.68 -14.32
N CYS A 153 -6.80 -29.29 -15.59
CA CYS A 153 -8.07 -28.94 -16.24
C CYS A 153 -8.97 -30.16 -16.44
N LEU A 154 -8.38 -31.32 -16.78
CA LEU A 154 -9.12 -32.57 -16.95
C LEU A 154 -9.72 -33.05 -15.63
N VAL A 155 -8.97 -33.00 -14.52
CA VAL A 155 -9.51 -33.34 -13.17
C VAL A 155 -10.66 -32.40 -12.79
N PHE A 156 -10.53 -31.09 -13.05
CA PHE A 156 -11.61 -30.14 -12.79
C PHE A 156 -12.89 -30.50 -13.56
N LEU A 157 -12.78 -30.84 -14.84
CA LEU A 157 -13.93 -31.19 -15.68
C LEU A 157 -14.56 -32.52 -15.27
N ASP A 158 -13.75 -33.53 -14.98
CA ASP A 158 -14.20 -34.90 -14.66
C ASP A 158 -14.85 -35.00 -13.28
N ASP A 159 -14.29 -34.30 -12.28
CA ASP A 159 -14.62 -34.55 -10.87
C ASP A 159 -15.31 -33.39 -10.15
N GLN A 160 -15.03 -32.16 -10.58
CA GLN A 160 -15.49 -30.97 -9.84
C GLN A 160 -16.60 -30.22 -10.57
N PHE A 161 -16.72 -30.37 -11.90
CA PHE A 161 -17.57 -29.52 -12.71
C PHE A 161 -19.07 -29.76 -12.47
N ASP A 162 -19.53 -31.01 -12.44
CA ASP A 162 -20.95 -31.33 -12.23
C ASP A 162 -21.44 -30.90 -10.82
N ALA A 163 -20.59 -31.02 -9.79
CA ALA A 163 -20.86 -30.50 -8.45
C ALA A 163 -20.73 -28.96 -8.34
N PHE A 164 -19.99 -28.34 -9.27
CA PHE A 164 -19.83 -26.90 -9.34
C PHE A 164 -20.99 -26.22 -10.06
N GLU A 165 -21.50 -26.82 -11.15
CA GLU A 165 -22.59 -26.27 -11.97
C GLU A 165 -23.97 -26.44 -11.32
N SER A 166 -24.13 -27.44 -10.44
CA SER A 166 -25.36 -27.69 -9.68
C SER A 166 -25.58 -26.73 -8.49
N LYS A 167 -24.70 -25.74 -8.28
CA LYS A 167 -24.87 -24.73 -7.22
C LYS A 167 -25.77 -23.59 -7.70
N ASP A 168 -26.94 -23.47 -7.10
CA ASP A 168 -27.98 -22.47 -7.45
C ASP A 168 -27.52 -21.00 -7.39
N GLU A 169 -26.40 -20.72 -6.73
CA GLU A 169 -25.85 -19.36 -6.56
C GLU A 169 -24.95 -18.88 -7.71
N ILE A 170 -24.68 -19.71 -8.73
CA ILE A 170 -23.74 -19.38 -9.82
C ILE A 170 -24.48 -19.20 -11.14
N ASP A 171 -24.48 -17.96 -11.64
CA ASP A 171 -25.04 -17.58 -12.94
C ASP A 171 -24.39 -18.33 -14.12
N GLU A 172 -25.22 -18.69 -15.11
CA GLU A 172 -24.85 -19.44 -16.31
C GLU A 172 -23.70 -18.75 -17.08
N ASP A 173 -23.74 -17.43 -17.20
CA ASP A 173 -22.70 -16.65 -17.89
C ASP A 173 -21.33 -16.77 -17.21
N LYS A 174 -21.33 -16.86 -15.87
CA LYS A 174 -20.13 -17.08 -15.07
C LYS A 174 -19.57 -18.49 -15.27
N ILE A 175 -20.44 -19.49 -15.38
CA ILE A 175 -20.05 -20.88 -15.68
C ILE A 175 -19.45 -20.99 -17.08
N ILE A 176 -20.10 -20.40 -18.09
CA ILE A 176 -19.59 -20.33 -19.47
C ILE A 176 -18.23 -19.60 -19.50
N GLY A 177 -18.09 -18.51 -18.75
CA GLY A 177 -16.84 -17.77 -18.63
C GLY A 177 -15.70 -18.58 -18.01
N ILE A 178 -15.99 -19.46 -17.05
CA ILE A 178 -15.02 -20.40 -16.47
C ILE A 178 -14.63 -21.46 -17.49
N LEU A 179 -15.60 -22.08 -18.17
CA LEU A 179 -15.35 -23.09 -19.20
C LEU A 179 -14.48 -22.55 -20.34
N ARG A 180 -14.75 -21.34 -20.84
CA ARG A 180 -13.90 -20.68 -21.85
C ARG A 180 -12.46 -20.48 -21.38
N LYS A 181 -12.28 -20.08 -20.12
CA LYS A 181 -10.94 -19.91 -19.51
C LYS A 181 -10.22 -21.23 -19.28
N THR A 182 -10.95 -22.28 -18.89
CA THR A 182 -10.40 -23.65 -18.77
C THR A 182 -9.95 -24.14 -20.15
N TRP A 183 -10.79 -23.97 -21.17
CA TRP A 183 -10.48 -24.34 -22.55
C TRP A 183 -9.26 -23.63 -23.12
N ALA A 184 -9.13 -22.32 -22.86
CA ALA A 184 -8.02 -21.51 -23.34
C ALA A 184 -6.65 -21.94 -22.78
N LYS A 185 -6.62 -22.53 -21.58
CA LYS A 185 -5.38 -23.00 -20.92
C LYS A 185 -4.92 -24.36 -21.41
N MET A 186 -5.84 -25.17 -21.92
CA MET A 186 -5.54 -26.52 -22.39
C MET A 186 -4.89 -26.51 -23.76
N SER A 187 -3.93 -27.40 -23.96
CA SER A 187 -3.37 -27.74 -25.27
C SER A 187 -4.39 -28.48 -26.15
N GLU A 188 -4.08 -28.65 -27.43
CA GLU A 188 -4.91 -29.42 -28.35
C GLU A 188 -5.10 -30.90 -27.90
N PRO A 189 -4.06 -31.65 -27.49
CA PRO A 189 -4.24 -32.97 -26.88
C PRO A 189 -5.12 -32.98 -25.63
N GLY A 190 -4.97 -31.97 -24.75
CA GLY A 190 -5.82 -31.82 -23.57
C GLY A 190 -7.29 -31.63 -23.93
N ARG A 191 -7.58 -30.74 -24.89
CA ARG A 191 -8.94 -30.50 -25.41
C ARG A 191 -9.53 -31.76 -26.04
N ALA A 192 -8.76 -32.52 -26.80
CA ALA A 192 -9.22 -33.76 -27.41
C ALA A 192 -9.65 -34.82 -26.37
N LEU A 193 -8.99 -34.87 -25.21
CA LEU A 193 -9.39 -35.70 -24.08
C LEU A 193 -10.63 -35.17 -23.36
N ALA A 194 -10.69 -33.86 -23.09
CA ALA A 194 -11.86 -33.23 -22.47
C ALA A 194 -13.14 -33.44 -23.29
N LEU A 195 -13.04 -33.42 -24.61
CA LEU A 195 -14.16 -33.74 -25.49
C LEU A 195 -14.70 -35.16 -25.24
N LYS A 196 -13.83 -36.14 -24.97
CA LYS A 196 -14.24 -37.54 -24.80
C LYS A 196 -14.89 -37.84 -23.44
N MET A 197 -14.97 -36.87 -22.53
CA MET A 197 -15.59 -37.02 -21.21
C MET A 197 -17.11 -37.17 -21.27
N ASP A 198 -17.64 -37.92 -20.31
CA ASP A 198 -19.07 -38.20 -20.12
C ASP A 198 -19.61 -37.24 -19.05
N HIS A 199 -20.28 -36.15 -19.47
CA HIS A 199 -20.85 -35.14 -18.58
C HIS A 199 -22.39 -35.20 -18.56
N SER A 200 -23.04 -34.60 -17.54
CA SER A 200 -24.49 -34.42 -17.50
C SER A 200 -25.04 -33.68 -18.75
N GLU A 201 -26.32 -33.88 -19.11
CA GLU A 201 -26.92 -33.20 -20.29
C GLU A 201 -26.81 -31.66 -20.18
N ARG A 202 -26.95 -31.12 -18.97
CA ARG A 202 -26.79 -29.70 -18.68
C ARG A 202 -25.35 -29.24 -18.85
N ALA A 203 -24.38 -29.97 -18.28
CA ALA A 203 -22.96 -29.71 -18.45
C ALA A 203 -22.52 -29.77 -19.93
N GLN A 204 -23.04 -30.73 -20.71
CA GLN A 204 -22.80 -30.82 -22.15
C GLN A 204 -23.33 -29.60 -22.92
N SER A 205 -24.53 -29.12 -22.57
CA SER A 205 -25.11 -27.89 -23.14
C SER A 205 -24.24 -26.65 -22.84
N LEU A 206 -23.77 -26.51 -21.60
CA LEU A 206 -22.90 -25.40 -21.17
C LEU A 206 -21.53 -25.43 -21.87
N ILE A 207 -20.94 -26.62 -22.02
CA ILE A 207 -19.71 -26.82 -22.80
C ILE A 207 -19.95 -26.45 -24.28
N GLY A 208 -21.07 -26.88 -24.87
CA GLY A 208 -21.45 -26.52 -26.24
C GLY A 208 -21.56 -25.00 -26.45
N LYS A 209 -22.23 -24.30 -25.53
CA LYS A 209 -22.35 -22.82 -25.53
C LYS A 209 -20.98 -22.13 -25.35
N ALA A 210 -20.11 -22.67 -24.51
CA ALA A 210 -18.76 -22.13 -24.31
C ALA A 210 -17.91 -22.24 -25.59
N LEU A 211 -18.04 -23.34 -26.34
CA LEU A 211 -17.29 -23.62 -27.56
C LEU A 211 -17.87 -22.95 -28.82
N ALA A 212 -19.16 -22.61 -28.84
CA ALA A 212 -19.79 -21.93 -29.99
C ALA A 212 -19.14 -20.56 -30.33
N GLY A 213 -18.49 -19.92 -29.37
CA GLY A 213 -17.77 -18.64 -29.55
C GLY A 213 -16.30 -18.75 -29.99
N THR A 214 -15.75 -19.96 -30.15
CA THR A 214 -14.30 -20.18 -30.45
C THR A 214 -14.02 -20.76 -31.83
N GLY A 215 -15.04 -20.90 -32.68
CA GLY A 215 -14.89 -21.31 -34.09
C GLY A 215 -14.68 -22.82 -34.33
N ILE A 216 -14.84 -23.68 -33.33
CA ILE A 216 -14.70 -25.14 -33.47
C ILE A 216 -16.07 -25.81 -33.26
N ARG A 217 -16.69 -26.27 -34.36
CA ARG A 217 -17.88 -27.15 -34.30
C ARG A 217 -17.43 -28.59 -34.07
N ARG A 218 -17.91 -29.21 -32.99
CA ARG A 218 -17.78 -30.66 -32.78
C ARG A 218 -18.75 -31.36 -33.73
N GLY A 219 -18.24 -32.17 -34.66
CA GLY A 219 -19.05 -32.79 -35.70
C GLY A 219 -20.00 -33.87 -35.17
N LYS A 220 -21.25 -33.85 -35.66
CA LYS A 220 -22.07 -34.97 -36.19
C LYS A 220 -23.51 -34.49 -36.56
N PRO A 221 -24.30 -35.25 -37.34
CA PRO A 221 -24.44 -35.21 -38.79
C PRO A 221 -25.70 -34.47 -39.31
N SER A 222 -25.61 -33.98 -40.56
CA SER A 222 -26.69 -33.74 -41.55
C SER A 222 -28.02 -33.11 -41.10
N TYR A 223 -28.26 -31.84 -41.49
CA TYR A 223 -29.43 -31.50 -42.32
C TYR A 223 -29.23 -30.16 -43.06
N LYS A 224 -29.95 -30.04 -44.17
CA LYS A 224 -29.73 -29.18 -45.35
C LYS A 224 -30.01 -27.68 -45.14
N ASP A 225 -29.40 -26.91 -46.04
CA ASP A 225 -29.54 -25.47 -46.32
C ASP A 225 -30.96 -24.90 -46.20
N ALA A 226 -31.07 -23.63 -45.77
CA ALA A 226 -31.56 -22.54 -46.61
C ALA A 226 -31.53 -21.16 -45.90
N ASP A 227 -31.27 -20.14 -46.73
CA ASP A 227 -31.68 -18.74 -46.64
C ASP A 227 -30.82 -17.65 -45.93
N ARG A 228 -30.08 -16.93 -46.80
CA ARG A 228 -29.96 -15.45 -46.97
C ARG A 228 -29.03 -14.62 -46.05
N PRO A 229 -28.63 -13.41 -46.47
CA PRO A 229 -28.03 -13.01 -47.75
C PRO A 229 -26.66 -12.30 -47.53
N ARG A 230 -25.78 -12.38 -48.53
CA ARG A 230 -24.44 -11.76 -48.54
C ARG A 230 -24.52 -10.26 -48.85
N LEU A 231 -24.02 -9.42 -47.94
CA LEU A 231 -23.68 -8.02 -48.20
C LEU A 231 -22.18 -7.90 -48.48
N HIS A 232 -21.87 -7.49 -49.70
CA HIS A 232 -20.52 -7.20 -50.19
C HIS A 232 -19.94 -5.98 -49.49
N PHE A 233 -18.89 -6.15 -48.69
CA PHE A 233 -17.95 -5.07 -48.41
C PHE A 233 -16.75 -5.16 -49.35
N ARG A 234 -16.61 -4.07 -50.10
CA ARG A 234 -15.59 -3.73 -51.09
C ARG A 234 -14.19 -3.90 -50.48
N ARG A 235 -13.35 -4.76 -51.07
CA ARG A 235 -11.92 -4.87 -50.74
C ARG A 235 -11.23 -3.54 -51.06
N GLN A 236 -10.69 -2.88 -50.04
CA GLN A 236 -9.60 -1.92 -50.21
C GLN A 236 -8.25 -2.67 -50.28
N PRO A 237 -7.24 -2.11 -50.96
CA PRO A 237 -6.02 -2.81 -51.33
C PRO A 237 -5.18 -3.14 -50.10
N THR A 238 -4.52 -4.30 -50.15
CA THR A 238 -3.47 -4.72 -49.22
C THR A 238 -2.40 -3.64 -49.13
N SER A 239 -2.40 -2.88 -48.03
CA SER A 239 -1.22 -2.13 -47.64
C SER A 239 -0.12 -3.14 -47.37
N ASN A 240 0.99 -3.00 -48.11
CA ASN A 240 2.27 -3.61 -47.79
C ASN A 240 2.47 -3.61 -46.28
N VAL A 241 2.39 -4.78 -45.64
CA VAL A 241 2.90 -4.95 -44.28
C VAL A 241 4.41 -4.90 -44.42
N MET A 242 4.95 -3.69 -44.33
CA MET A 242 6.37 -3.48 -44.16
C MET A 242 6.81 -4.32 -42.95
N PRO A 243 7.92 -5.07 -43.03
CA PRO A 243 8.42 -5.79 -41.88
C PRO A 243 8.61 -4.82 -40.71
N PRO A 244 8.31 -5.21 -39.46
CA PRO A 244 8.43 -4.33 -38.31
C PRO A 244 9.84 -3.71 -38.30
N PRO A 245 9.96 -2.39 -38.07
CA PRO A 245 11.24 -1.70 -38.15
C PRO A 245 12.22 -2.33 -37.18
N LYS A 246 13.46 -2.52 -37.65
CA LYS A 246 14.56 -3.06 -36.84
C LYS A 246 15.19 -1.91 -36.06
N LEU A 247 15.09 -1.95 -34.74
CA LEU A 247 15.59 -0.89 -33.86
C LEU A 247 16.97 -1.25 -33.30
N HIS A 248 17.85 -0.25 -33.21
CA HIS A 248 19.21 -0.42 -32.71
C HIS A 248 19.26 -0.32 -31.17
N PRO A 249 20.06 -1.12 -30.44
CA PRO A 249 20.09 -1.08 -28.97
C PRO A 249 20.37 0.29 -28.37
N VAL A 250 21.26 1.06 -28.99
CA VAL A 250 21.60 2.43 -28.54
C VAL A 250 20.39 3.36 -28.62
N GLU A 251 19.50 3.17 -29.60
CA GLU A 251 18.26 3.93 -29.71
C GLU A 251 17.33 3.55 -28.56
N VAL A 252 17.03 2.25 -28.40
CA VAL A 252 16.15 1.74 -27.34
C VAL A 252 16.62 2.17 -25.94
N SER A 253 17.93 2.17 -25.69
CA SER A 253 18.50 2.56 -24.40
C SER A 253 18.32 4.03 -24.00
N ARG A 254 17.96 4.92 -24.94
CA ARG A 254 17.73 6.35 -24.65
C ARG A 254 16.36 6.61 -24.05
N HIS A 255 15.44 5.66 -24.17
CA HIS A 255 14.07 5.74 -23.68
C HIS A 255 13.99 5.13 -22.27
N ASP A 256 14.70 5.75 -21.32
CA ASP A 256 14.90 5.26 -19.95
C ASP A 256 14.18 6.10 -18.86
N ARG A 257 13.25 6.98 -19.25
CA ARG A 257 12.60 7.96 -18.36
C ARG A 257 11.10 7.71 -18.26
N LEU A 258 10.45 8.22 -17.22
CA LEU A 258 9.02 7.96 -16.95
C LEU A 258 8.08 8.43 -18.08
N ASP A 259 8.44 9.51 -18.74
CA ASP A 259 7.72 10.14 -19.85
C ASP A 259 8.21 9.69 -21.24
N ASP A 260 9.28 8.88 -21.29
CA ASP A 260 9.87 8.33 -22.50
C ASP A 260 10.53 6.98 -22.17
N LEU A 261 9.72 5.91 -22.13
CA LEU A 261 10.06 4.60 -21.56
C LEU A 261 9.82 3.47 -22.56
N TRP A 262 10.90 2.90 -23.11
CA TRP A 262 10.79 1.70 -23.94
C TRP A 262 11.35 0.47 -23.22
N LEU A 263 10.73 -0.68 -23.46
CA LEU A 263 11.14 -1.99 -22.96
C LEU A 263 11.31 -2.95 -24.13
N VAL A 264 12.31 -3.84 -24.06
CA VAL A 264 12.35 -5.02 -24.92
C VAL A 264 11.78 -6.22 -24.18
N ILE A 265 10.79 -6.88 -24.78
CA ILE A 265 10.20 -8.12 -24.26
C ILE A 265 10.12 -9.11 -25.41
N ASP A 266 10.81 -10.24 -25.28
CA ASP A 266 10.87 -11.31 -26.28
C ASP A 266 11.35 -10.80 -27.66
N GLY A 267 12.37 -9.94 -27.66
CA GLY A 267 12.94 -9.34 -28.87
C GLY A 267 12.08 -8.25 -29.54
N HIS A 268 10.91 -7.94 -29.00
CA HIS A 268 10.05 -6.85 -29.46
C HIS A 268 10.19 -5.60 -28.59
N VAL A 269 10.21 -4.43 -29.21
CA VAL A 269 10.33 -3.14 -28.53
C VAL A 269 8.94 -2.53 -28.32
N TYR A 270 8.62 -2.19 -27.08
CA TYR A 270 7.34 -1.63 -26.68
C TYR A 270 7.54 -0.30 -25.96
N ASP A 271 6.68 0.66 -26.27
CA ASP A 271 6.59 1.95 -25.61
C ASP A 271 5.58 1.91 -24.47
N PHE A 272 6.10 2.07 -23.26
CA PHE A 272 5.38 2.01 -21.99
C PHE A 272 5.14 3.40 -21.40
N SER A 273 5.51 4.48 -22.08
CA SER A 273 5.49 5.86 -21.53
C SER A 273 4.11 6.29 -21.01
N ALA A 274 3.05 5.93 -21.74
CA ALA A 274 1.67 6.21 -21.32
C ALA A 274 1.15 5.21 -20.28
N PHE A 275 1.57 3.94 -20.38
CA PHE A 275 1.04 2.84 -19.56
C PHE A 275 1.74 2.67 -18.20
N VAL A 276 2.97 3.18 -18.05
CA VAL A 276 3.78 3.02 -16.82
C VAL A 276 3.05 3.48 -15.55
N ARG A 277 2.20 4.51 -15.66
CA ARG A 277 1.43 5.08 -14.55
C ARG A 277 0.20 4.24 -14.17
N GLU A 278 -0.25 3.39 -15.09
CA GLU A 278 -1.43 2.52 -14.94
C GLU A 278 -1.02 1.07 -14.58
N HIS A 279 0.29 0.80 -14.52
CA HIS A 279 0.81 -0.53 -14.29
C HIS A 279 0.46 -1.07 -12.89
N PRO A 280 -0.25 -2.21 -12.79
CA PRO A 280 -0.70 -2.77 -11.51
C PRO A 280 0.40 -3.20 -10.54
N GLY A 281 1.60 -3.54 -11.05
CA GLY A 281 2.78 -3.87 -10.22
C GLY A 281 3.51 -2.62 -9.70
N GLY A 282 2.97 -1.43 -9.97
CA GLY A 282 3.56 -0.15 -9.64
C GLY A 282 4.62 0.32 -10.65
N ILE A 283 4.80 1.64 -10.70
CA ILE A 283 5.74 2.34 -11.57
C ILE A 283 7.20 1.89 -11.34
N ALA A 284 7.52 1.44 -10.12
CA ALA A 284 8.88 1.06 -9.70
C ALA A 284 9.49 -0.06 -10.52
N VAL A 285 8.70 -1.11 -10.75
CA VAL A 285 9.15 -2.35 -11.37
C VAL A 285 9.45 -2.14 -12.85
N ILE A 286 8.60 -1.35 -13.53
CA ILE A 286 8.78 -1.01 -14.94
C ILE A 286 9.96 -0.06 -15.16
N LEU A 287 10.13 0.96 -14.31
CA LEU A 287 11.26 1.90 -14.43
C LEU A 287 12.64 1.23 -14.28
N GLN A 288 12.74 0.17 -13.47
CA GLN A 288 13.99 -0.61 -13.36
C GLN A 288 14.40 -1.27 -14.69
N CYS A 289 13.41 -1.51 -15.55
CA CYS A 289 13.56 -2.13 -16.84
C CYS A 289 13.62 -1.12 -18.00
N ALA A 290 13.47 0.18 -17.74
CA ALA A 290 13.45 1.22 -18.75
C ALA A 290 14.74 1.21 -19.60
N GLY A 291 14.59 1.25 -20.93
CA GLY A 291 15.67 1.21 -21.92
C GLY A 291 16.40 -0.14 -21.99
N LYS A 292 15.86 -1.22 -21.42
CA LYS A 292 16.53 -2.52 -21.25
C LYS A 292 15.71 -3.69 -21.81
N ASP A 293 16.38 -4.84 -21.90
CA ASP A 293 15.74 -6.12 -22.21
C ASP A 293 15.12 -6.74 -20.95
N ALA A 294 13.82 -6.49 -20.80
CA ALA A 294 13.01 -6.86 -19.65
C ALA A 294 12.41 -8.28 -19.76
N THR A 295 12.77 -9.06 -20.78
CA THR A 295 12.13 -10.34 -21.12
C THR A 295 12.05 -11.30 -19.92
N ASP A 296 13.14 -11.44 -19.17
CA ASP A 296 13.22 -12.37 -18.04
C ASP A 296 12.34 -11.91 -16.87
N VAL A 297 12.46 -10.64 -16.46
CA VAL A 297 11.68 -10.04 -15.35
C VAL A 297 10.18 -10.00 -15.68
N TYR A 298 9.85 -9.73 -16.94
CA TYR A 298 8.46 -9.70 -17.40
C TYR A 298 7.82 -11.09 -17.32
N SER A 299 8.55 -12.14 -17.74
CA SER A 299 8.06 -13.53 -17.81
C SER A 299 7.87 -14.19 -16.44
N GLU A 300 8.57 -13.70 -15.40
CA GLU A 300 8.37 -14.15 -14.01
C GLU A 300 7.00 -13.78 -13.43
N VAL A 301 6.39 -12.70 -13.94
CA VAL A 301 5.18 -12.10 -13.36
C VAL A 301 4.00 -12.11 -14.33
N HIS A 302 4.25 -12.03 -15.63
CA HIS A 302 3.23 -11.83 -16.66
C HIS A 302 3.22 -12.97 -17.70
N GLY A 303 2.04 -13.24 -18.26
CA GLY A 303 1.92 -14.18 -19.37
C GLY A 303 2.54 -13.62 -20.67
N PRO A 304 3.04 -14.48 -21.57
CA PRO A 304 3.83 -14.08 -22.75
C PRO A 304 3.07 -13.16 -23.71
N ASN A 305 1.74 -13.30 -23.80
CA ASN A 305 0.92 -12.53 -24.73
C ASN A 305 0.30 -11.26 -24.13
N LEU A 306 0.47 -11.01 -22.83
CA LEU A 306 -0.27 -9.96 -22.13
C LEU A 306 0.12 -8.55 -22.63
N VAL A 307 1.40 -8.28 -22.88
CA VAL A 307 1.86 -6.97 -23.38
C VAL A 307 1.27 -6.65 -24.75
N ARG A 308 1.14 -7.65 -25.62
CA ARG A 308 0.58 -7.48 -26.97
C ARG A 308 -0.92 -7.18 -26.98
N SER A 309 -1.66 -7.70 -26.00
CA SER A 309 -3.10 -7.45 -25.88
C SER A 309 -3.45 -6.26 -24.98
N THR A 310 -2.53 -5.81 -24.14
CA THR A 310 -2.74 -4.72 -23.17
C THR A 310 -2.31 -3.37 -23.74
N LEU A 311 -1.24 -3.31 -24.54
CA LEU A 311 -0.77 -2.07 -25.15
C LEU A 311 -1.40 -1.84 -26.54
N PRO A 312 -1.87 -0.62 -26.85
CA PRO A 312 -2.35 -0.26 -28.19
C PRO A 312 -1.31 -0.54 -29.29
N PRO A 313 -1.71 -0.81 -30.54
CA PRO A 313 -0.78 -1.12 -31.65
C PRO A 313 0.35 -0.09 -31.84
N ASP A 314 0.07 1.20 -31.59
CA ASP A 314 1.05 2.30 -31.77
C ASP A 314 2.19 2.28 -30.72
N CYS A 315 2.01 1.50 -29.65
CA CYS A 315 3.04 1.24 -28.65
C CYS A 315 4.02 0.14 -29.10
N HIS A 316 3.77 -0.56 -30.21
CA HIS A 316 4.62 -1.65 -30.70
C HIS A 316 5.64 -1.06 -31.68
N LYS A 317 6.81 -0.70 -31.18
CA LYS A 317 7.79 0.11 -31.93
C LYS A 317 8.59 -0.67 -32.95
N GLY A 318 8.74 -1.99 -32.78
CA GLY A 318 9.45 -2.82 -33.74
C GLY A 318 10.09 -4.05 -33.11
N VAL A 319 11.12 -4.59 -33.78
CA VAL A 319 11.94 -5.69 -33.29
C VAL A 319 13.37 -5.23 -33.11
N LEU A 320 14.03 -5.72 -32.06
CA LEU A 320 15.44 -5.45 -31.82
C LEU A 320 16.28 -6.11 -32.94
N ALA A 321 17.31 -5.42 -33.44
CA ALA A 321 18.13 -5.95 -34.52
C ALA A 321 18.78 -7.32 -34.16
N PRO A 322 18.87 -8.29 -35.10
CA PRO A 322 19.43 -9.61 -34.83
C PRO A 322 20.89 -9.54 -34.35
N GLY A 323 21.22 -10.24 -33.27
CA GLY A 323 22.57 -10.24 -32.67
C GLY A 323 22.89 -9.00 -31.82
N ALA A 324 21.94 -8.08 -31.66
CA ALA A 324 22.14 -6.86 -30.90
C ALA A 324 21.88 -7.10 -29.41
N VAL A 325 22.87 -6.79 -28.57
CA VAL A 325 22.81 -7.01 -27.11
C VAL A 325 22.40 -5.71 -26.44
N LEU A 326 21.21 -5.68 -25.84
CA LEU A 326 20.77 -4.61 -24.96
C LEU A 326 21.06 -4.97 -23.51
N ALA A 327 21.36 -3.98 -22.66
CA ALA A 327 21.53 -4.23 -21.25
C ALA A 327 20.26 -4.89 -20.69
N LYS A 328 20.38 -6.04 -20.03
CA LYS A 328 19.29 -6.58 -19.21
C LYS A 328 19.17 -5.76 -17.93
N PRO A 329 17.98 -5.64 -17.29
CA PRO A 329 17.88 -5.26 -15.90
C PRO A 329 18.91 -6.07 -15.12
N ARG A 330 19.59 -5.48 -14.12
CA ARG A 330 20.50 -6.24 -13.27
C ARG A 330 19.69 -7.39 -12.67
N GLN A 331 19.84 -8.58 -13.24
CA GLN A 331 19.31 -9.79 -12.68
C GLN A 331 20.03 -9.93 -11.35
N HIS A 332 19.32 -9.65 -10.26
CA HIS A 332 19.69 -10.25 -8.99
C HIS A 332 19.38 -11.74 -9.12
N SER A 333 20.21 -12.48 -9.86
CA SER A 333 20.14 -13.93 -9.83
C SER A 333 20.51 -14.34 -8.40
N PHE A 334 19.54 -14.96 -7.72
CA PHE A 334 19.64 -15.42 -6.34
C PHE A 334 20.91 -16.27 -6.09
N GLN A 335 21.51 -16.85 -7.12
CA GLN A 335 22.69 -17.71 -7.04
C GLN A 335 24.04 -16.97 -6.97
N GLN A 336 24.22 -15.83 -7.65
CA GLN A 336 25.51 -15.10 -7.58
C GLN A 336 25.67 -14.29 -6.28
N GLN A 337 24.57 -13.95 -5.60
CA GLN A 337 24.61 -13.42 -4.22
C GLN A 337 25.13 -14.45 -3.21
N GLN A 338 24.99 -15.75 -3.43
CA GLN A 338 25.49 -16.77 -2.50
C GLN A 338 27.00 -17.02 -2.61
N GLN A 339 27.58 -16.93 -3.82
CA GLN A 339 29.03 -17.15 -4.00
C GLN A 339 29.87 -15.93 -3.58
N GLN A 340 29.41 -14.69 -3.82
CA GLN A 340 30.12 -13.50 -3.32
C GLN A 340 29.94 -13.29 -1.80
N GLN A 341 28.85 -13.80 -1.19
CA GLN A 341 28.70 -13.84 0.28
C GLN A 341 29.66 -14.83 0.97
N GLN A 342 30.19 -15.84 0.27
CA GLN A 342 31.16 -16.76 0.87
C GLN A 342 32.59 -16.17 0.92
N GLN A 343 32.98 -15.29 0.01
CA GLN A 343 34.32 -14.66 0.02
C GLN A 343 34.39 -13.32 0.78
N GLN A 344 33.28 -12.61 0.97
CA GLN A 344 33.24 -11.42 1.85
C GLN A 344 33.01 -11.74 3.35
N ARG A 345 32.89 -13.02 3.70
CA ARG A 345 32.71 -13.53 5.08
C ARG A 345 33.88 -13.30 6.04
N GLN A 346 34.90 -12.52 5.66
CA GLN A 346 36.02 -12.16 6.53
C GLN A 346 35.98 -10.70 7.04
N LYS A 347 34.92 -9.92 6.80
CA LYS A 347 34.70 -8.68 7.57
C LYS A 347 33.24 -8.57 8.06
N PRO A 348 33.01 -8.16 9.32
CA PRO A 348 31.71 -8.33 9.97
C PRO A 348 30.67 -7.32 9.44
N GLN A 349 29.62 -7.82 8.79
CA GLN A 349 28.36 -7.10 8.57
C GLN A 349 27.19 -7.95 9.09
N GLU A 350 26.32 -7.29 9.86
CA GLU A 350 25.19 -7.84 10.59
C GLU A 350 24.18 -8.54 9.66
N THR A 351 23.76 -9.74 10.03
CA THR A 351 22.86 -10.60 9.22
C THR A 351 21.37 -10.23 9.42
N MET A 352 20.48 -10.70 8.52
CA MET A 352 19.02 -10.70 8.72
C MET A 352 18.59 -11.41 10.02
N ALA A 353 19.39 -12.34 10.54
CA ALA A 353 19.22 -12.93 11.86
C ALA A 353 19.64 -11.97 12.99
N GLY A 354 20.46 -10.96 12.71
CA GLY A 354 20.79 -9.83 13.58
C GLY A 354 19.72 -8.75 13.58
N ALA A 355 19.06 -8.47 12.45
CA ALA A 355 17.88 -7.58 12.41
C ALA A 355 16.66 -8.21 13.12
N ARG A 356 16.45 -9.52 12.92
CA ARG A 356 15.41 -10.28 13.64
C ARG A 356 15.74 -10.43 15.13
N ARG A 357 17.01 -10.72 15.49
CA ARG A 357 17.47 -10.65 16.89
C ARG A 357 17.41 -9.25 17.47
N ALA A 358 17.64 -8.19 16.68
CA ALA A 358 17.51 -6.81 17.13
C ALA A 358 16.05 -6.48 17.48
N LEU A 359 15.10 -6.87 16.61
CA LEU A 359 13.66 -6.77 16.87
C LEU A 359 13.18 -7.65 18.03
N GLU A 360 13.72 -8.86 18.20
CA GLU A 360 13.47 -9.77 19.32
C GLU A 360 14.18 -9.34 20.62
N SER A 361 15.19 -8.45 20.52
CA SER A 361 15.94 -7.87 21.64
C SER A 361 15.43 -6.49 22.07
N LEU A 362 14.47 -5.90 21.33
CA LEU A 362 13.82 -4.67 21.78
C LEU A 362 13.10 -4.99 23.10
N PRO A 363 13.20 -4.11 24.12
CA PRO A 363 12.49 -4.32 25.37
C PRO A 363 11.03 -4.62 25.09
N SER A 364 10.47 -5.67 25.72
CA SER A 364 9.04 -5.95 25.64
C SER A 364 8.30 -4.67 26.04
N LYS A 365 7.47 -4.15 25.13
CA LYS A 365 6.68 -2.96 25.41
C LYS A 365 5.88 -3.20 26.69
N PRO A 366 5.86 -2.26 27.65
CA PRO A 366 5.05 -2.42 28.84
C PRO A 366 3.55 -2.52 28.43
N PRO A 367 2.71 -3.21 29.22
CA PRO A 367 1.28 -3.28 28.96
C PRO A 367 0.65 -1.88 28.81
N LEU A 368 -0.26 -1.71 27.86
CA LEU A 368 -0.80 -0.41 27.48
C LEU A 368 -1.51 0.34 28.63
N ASP A 369 -2.14 -0.40 29.54
CA ASP A 369 -2.81 0.11 30.74
C ASP A 369 -1.84 0.72 31.77
N THR A 370 -0.55 0.36 31.71
CA THR A 370 0.50 0.98 32.55
C THR A 370 0.93 2.35 32.04
N LEU A 371 0.56 2.73 30.81
CA LEU A 371 0.84 4.07 30.28
C LEU A 371 -0.23 5.04 30.81
N ILE A 372 0.24 6.02 31.59
CA ILE A 372 -0.62 6.99 32.27
C ILE A 372 -0.42 8.41 31.76
N SER A 373 0.60 8.65 30.93
CA SER A 373 0.90 9.95 30.36
C SER A 373 1.42 9.87 28.93
N ALA A 374 1.27 10.97 28.19
CA ALA A 374 1.87 11.15 26.87
C ALA A 374 3.39 10.90 26.82
N HIS A 375 4.10 11.13 27.94
CA HIS A 375 5.55 10.98 28.02
C HIS A 375 5.97 9.50 28.08
N ASP A 376 5.13 8.64 28.67
CA ASP A 376 5.40 7.20 28.74
C ASP A 376 5.41 6.59 27.34
N PHE A 377 4.49 7.04 26.46
CA PHE A 377 4.48 6.63 25.05
C PHE A 377 5.75 7.04 24.30
N GLU A 378 6.26 8.26 24.52
CA GLU A 378 7.51 8.71 23.90
C GLU A 378 8.70 7.87 24.39
N GLN A 379 8.78 7.59 25.69
CA GLN A 379 9.83 6.73 26.26
C GLN A 379 9.78 5.33 25.65
N VAL A 380 8.60 4.70 25.62
CA VAL A 380 8.43 3.37 25.01
C VAL A 380 8.77 3.41 23.52
N ALA A 381 8.31 4.41 22.78
CA ALA A 381 8.61 4.55 21.36
C ALA A 381 10.12 4.71 21.11
N SER A 382 10.83 5.46 21.96
CA SER A 382 12.28 5.62 21.86
C SER A 382 13.05 4.31 22.06
N ALA A 383 12.52 3.41 22.87
CA ALA A 383 13.15 2.14 23.20
C ALA A 383 12.75 0.99 22.26
N SER A 384 11.57 1.07 21.61
CA SER A 384 10.98 -0.04 20.86
C SER A 384 10.78 0.21 19.36
N LEU A 385 10.89 1.44 18.87
CA LEU A 385 10.91 1.68 17.43
C LEU A 385 12.27 1.31 16.83
N SER A 386 12.26 0.92 15.55
CA SER A 386 13.53 0.79 14.82
C SER A 386 14.29 2.12 14.83
N PRO A 387 15.64 2.12 14.77
CA PRO A 387 16.43 3.34 14.76
C PRO A 387 15.98 4.34 13.68
N LYS A 388 15.59 3.85 12.49
CA LYS A 388 15.10 4.71 11.40
C LYS A 388 13.71 5.28 11.68
N ALA A 389 12.79 4.47 12.20
CA ALA A 389 11.47 4.95 12.57
C ALA A 389 11.55 6.01 13.69
N TRP A 390 12.33 5.74 14.74
CA TRP A 390 12.59 6.69 15.81
C TRP A 390 13.22 7.97 15.28
N ALA A 391 14.28 7.89 14.47
CA ALA A 391 14.93 9.05 13.88
C ALA A 391 13.96 9.87 13.01
N PHE A 392 13.11 9.21 12.21
CA PHE A 392 12.15 9.89 11.35
C PHE A 392 11.08 10.65 12.16
N VAL A 393 10.50 10.00 13.17
CA VAL A 393 9.41 10.54 13.99
C VAL A 393 9.93 11.60 14.98
N SER A 394 10.97 11.29 15.75
CA SER A 394 11.47 12.15 16.82
C SER A 394 12.25 13.38 16.32
N SER A 395 12.84 13.32 15.11
CA SER A 395 13.68 14.40 14.57
C SER A 395 12.94 15.72 14.34
N ALA A 396 13.72 16.80 14.34
CA ALA A 396 13.35 18.17 14.00
C ALA A 396 14.49 18.82 13.19
N ALA A 397 14.30 20.06 12.78
CA ALA A 397 15.31 20.81 12.03
C ALA A 397 16.53 21.12 12.91
N THR A 398 17.72 20.93 12.35
CA THR A 398 19.03 21.33 12.91
C THR A 398 19.19 21.02 14.40
N ASP A 399 19.29 22.05 15.26
CA ASP A 399 19.59 21.95 16.69
C ASP A 399 18.35 21.68 17.57
N LEU A 400 17.19 21.46 16.94
CA LEU A 400 15.91 21.12 17.59
C LEU A 400 15.39 22.19 18.56
N HIS A 401 15.85 23.44 18.46
CA HIS A 401 15.43 24.52 19.36
C HIS A 401 13.93 24.78 19.28
N THR A 402 13.38 24.88 18.07
CA THR A 402 11.93 25.08 17.86
C THR A 402 11.12 23.92 18.45
N LYS A 403 11.59 22.67 18.27
CA LYS A 403 10.91 21.49 18.84
C LYS A 403 10.83 21.59 20.36
N ALA A 404 11.94 21.94 21.02
CA ALA A 404 11.97 22.09 22.47
C ALA A 404 11.09 23.25 22.94
N ARG A 405 11.17 24.42 22.28
CA ARG A 405 10.39 25.62 22.63
C ARG A 405 8.88 25.41 22.49
N ASN A 406 8.44 24.72 21.45
CA ASN A 406 7.02 24.41 21.25
C ASN A 406 6.39 23.73 22.47
N ALA A 407 7.14 22.84 23.14
CA ALA A 407 6.68 22.19 24.37
C ALA A 407 6.92 23.07 25.60
N SER A 408 8.11 23.65 25.74
CA SER A 408 8.51 24.30 26.99
C SER A 408 7.78 25.61 27.27
N VAL A 409 7.30 26.35 26.27
CA VAL A 409 6.67 27.66 26.52
C VAL A 409 5.30 27.51 27.19
N TYR A 410 4.59 26.40 27.00
CA TYR A 410 3.32 26.16 27.70
C TYR A 410 3.49 26.19 29.22
N SER A 411 4.62 25.73 29.77
CA SER A 411 4.85 25.73 31.23
C SER A 411 5.07 27.12 31.82
N LEU A 412 5.43 28.11 30.99
CA LEU A 412 5.60 29.51 31.41
C LEU A 412 4.26 30.26 31.51
N ILE A 413 3.19 29.70 30.96
CA ILE A 413 1.83 30.26 31.05
C ILE A 413 1.12 29.62 32.23
N GLY A 414 0.83 30.42 33.26
CA GLY A 414 0.13 29.97 34.46
C GLY A 414 -1.38 29.86 34.27
N LEU A 415 -2.03 28.93 34.97
CA LEU A 415 -3.49 28.87 35.06
C LEU A 415 -4.01 29.72 36.22
N ARG A 416 -5.24 30.22 36.11
CA ARG A 416 -5.94 31.00 37.14
C ARG A 416 -7.24 30.28 37.53
N PRO A 417 -7.17 29.31 38.46
CA PRO A 417 -8.33 28.52 38.87
C PRO A 417 -9.47 29.37 39.45
N ARG A 418 -10.71 28.89 39.27
CA ARG A 418 -11.91 29.44 39.92
C ARG A 418 -12.47 28.41 40.88
N VAL A 419 -12.65 28.82 42.14
CA VAL A 419 -13.14 27.96 43.22
C VAL A 419 -14.65 28.17 43.45
N LEU A 420 -15.30 27.23 44.12
CA LEU A 420 -16.74 27.26 44.44
C LEU A 420 -17.64 27.34 43.20
N VAL A 421 -17.22 26.71 42.10
CA VAL A 421 -18.04 26.50 40.89
C VAL A 421 -18.49 25.04 40.86
N ASP A 422 -19.76 24.78 40.54
CA ASP A 422 -20.23 23.41 40.32
C ASP A 422 -19.65 22.86 39.03
N VAL A 423 -18.81 21.83 39.17
CA VAL A 423 -18.11 21.15 38.07
C VAL A 423 -18.39 19.64 38.08
N ALA A 424 -19.52 19.23 38.66
CA ALA A 424 -19.91 17.82 38.71
C ALA A 424 -20.02 17.20 37.29
N ALA A 425 -20.50 17.98 36.32
CA ALA A 425 -20.56 17.61 34.92
C ALA A 425 -19.78 18.60 34.05
N VAL A 426 -18.93 18.07 33.16
CA VAL A 426 -18.12 18.86 32.22
C VAL A 426 -18.19 18.23 30.84
N SER A 427 -18.24 19.07 29.80
CA SER A 427 -18.14 18.62 28.41
C SER A 427 -16.87 19.13 27.76
N THR A 428 -16.12 18.24 27.13
CA THR A 428 -14.98 18.57 26.27
C THR A 428 -15.37 18.65 24.79
N SER A 429 -16.65 18.48 24.44
CA SER A 429 -17.08 18.49 23.04
C SER A 429 -16.96 19.87 22.41
N THR A 430 -16.69 19.90 21.10
CA THR A 430 -16.67 21.12 20.28
C THR A 430 -16.92 20.75 18.82
N THR A 431 -16.63 21.67 17.91
CA THR A 431 -16.70 21.46 16.47
C THR A 431 -15.36 21.78 15.79
N MET A 432 -15.16 21.19 14.61
CA MET A 432 -14.08 21.55 13.69
C MET A 432 -14.66 21.68 12.28
N LEU A 433 -14.67 22.88 11.72
CA LEU A 433 -15.31 23.21 10.43
C LEU A 433 -16.79 22.77 10.40
N GLY A 434 -17.50 23.02 11.49
CA GLY A 434 -18.91 22.63 11.66
C GLY A 434 -19.16 21.14 11.96
N HIS A 435 -18.15 20.27 11.93
CA HIS A 435 -18.31 18.87 12.29
C HIS A 435 -18.14 18.66 13.81
N PRO A 436 -19.02 17.90 14.48
CA PRO A 436 -18.90 17.63 15.91
C PRO A 436 -17.69 16.75 16.21
N MET A 437 -17.02 17.04 17.33
CA MET A 437 -15.92 16.25 17.88
C MET A 437 -16.10 16.04 19.39
N ARG A 438 -15.65 14.89 19.89
CA ARG A 438 -15.77 14.51 21.30
C ARG A 438 -14.83 15.30 22.21
N SER A 439 -13.68 15.70 21.69
CA SER A 439 -12.68 16.52 22.38
C SER A 439 -11.99 17.46 21.38
N PRO A 440 -11.37 18.56 21.81
CA PRO A 440 -10.75 19.56 20.93
C PRO A 440 -9.35 19.12 20.46
N ILE A 441 -9.23 17.85 20.07
CA ILE A 441 -8.00 17.21 19.60
C ILE A 441 -8.27 16.76 18.15
N PHE A 442 -7.28 16.88 17.28
CA PHE A 442 -7.29 16.23 15.97
C PHE A 442 -5.94 15.59 15.66
N CYS A 443 -5.94 14.59 14.78
CA CYS A 443 -4.72 14.03 14.22
C CYS A 443 -4.28 14.91 13.03
N PRO A 444 -3.22 15.74 13.16
CA PRO A 444 -2.69 16.53 12.07
C PRO A 444 -2.03 15.62 11.02
N PRO A 445 -1.74 16.13 9.83
CA PRO A 445 -1.11 15.35 8.77
C PRO A 445 0.27 14.86 9.22
N THR A 446 0.39 13.54 9.29
CA THR A 446 1.63 12.80 9.50
C THR A 446 1.81 11.83 8.33
N ALA A 447 3.06 11.63 7.92
CA ALA A 447 3.41 10.81 6.77
C ALA A 447 4.21 9.59 7.21
N MET A 448 4.26 8.55 6.37
CA MET A 448 5.06 7.35 6.58
C MET A 448 4.75 6.63 7.91
N ALA A 449 3.48 6.61 8.32
CA ALA A 449 3.07 5.94 9.56
C ALA A 449 3.39 4.42 9.55
N ARG A 450 3.60 3.83 8.36
CA ARG A 450 4.06 2.45 8.20
C ARG A 450 5.46 2.18 8.79
N LEU A 451 6.26 3.21 9.02
CA LEU A 451 7.51 3.10 9.77
C LEU A 451 7.29 2.72 11.23
N VAL A 452 6.12 3.07 11.78
CA VAL A 452 5.77 2.83 13.19
C VAL A 452 4.92 1.58 13.35
N HIS A 453 3.92 1.39 12.48
CA HIS A 453 3.01 0.25 12.54
C HIS A 453 2.70 -0.28 11.15
N PRO A 454 2.65 -1.60 10.89
CA PRO A 454 2.42 -2.15 9.55
C PRO A 454 1.19 -1.60 8.81
N ASP A 455 0.11 -1.32 9.54
CA ASP A 455 -1.13 -0.73 9.01
C ASP A 455 -1.18 0.81 9.06
N GLY A 456 -0.16 1.46 9.62
CA GLY A 456 0.08 2.91 9.53
C GLY A 456 -1.15 3.80 9.71
N GLU A 457 -1.43 4.63 8.70
CA GLU A 457 -2.50 5.63 8.73
C GLU A 457 -3.91 5.01 8.82
N LYS A 458 -4.09 3.72 8.51
CA LYS A 458 -5.36 3.01 8.69
C LYS A 458 -5.68 2.79 10.17
N GLU A 459 -4.68 2.50 11.01
CA GLU A 459 -4.87 2.41 12.47
C GLU A 459 -5.17 3.78 13.08
N LEU A 460 -4.49 4.84 12.60
CA LEU A 460 -4.84 6.21 12.98
C LEU A 460 -6.30 6.53 12.64
N ALA A 461 -6.78 6.11 11.47
CA ALA A 461 -8.17 6.33 11.05
C ALA A 461 -9.19 5.62 11.96
N ARG A 462 -8.93 4.36 12.30
CA ARG A 462 -9.77 3.58 13.23
C ARG A 462 -9.82 4.23 14.61
N ALA A 463 -8.65 4.55 15.17
CA ALA A 463 -8.55 5.18 16.48
C ALA A 463 -9.20 6.57 16.53
N CYS A 464 -8.97 7.39 15.51
CA CYS A 464 -9.58 8.72 15.40
C CYS A 464 -11.11 8.62 15.35
N ARG A 465 -11.66 7.66 14.60
CA ARG A 465 -13.10 7.39 14.58
C ARG A 465 -13.62 6.96 15.95
N SER A 466 -12.95 6.01 16.61
CA SER A 466 -13.34 5.52 17.93
C SER A 466 -13.33 6.65 18.97
N ALA A 467 -12.25 7.44 19.00
CA ALA A 467 -12.08 8.55 19.93
C ALA A 467 -12.96 9.78 19.62
N GLY A 468 -13.60 9.84 18.44
CA GLY A 468 -14.44 10.97 18.04
C GLY A 468 -13.64 12.23 17.69
N VAL A 469 -12.46 12.07 17.10
CA VAL A 469 -11.54 13.16 16.71
C VAL A 469 -11.19 13.07 15.23
N PRO A 470 -11.14 14.19 14.47
CA PRO A 470 -10.81 14.16 13.05
C PRO A 470 -9.38 13.69 12.76
N GLN A 471 -9.21 13.06 11.60
CA GLN A 471 -7.90 12.80 11.01
C GLN A 471 -7.69 13.68 9.77
N CYS A 472 -6.56 14.37 9.71
CA CYS A 472 -6.07 14.99 8.48
C CYS A 472 -5.03 14.08 7.83
N VAL A 473 -5.33 13.52 6.66
CA VAL A 473 -4.45 12.58 5.96
C VAL A 473 -3.43 13.35 5.12
N SER A 474 -2.15 12.98 5.22
CA SER A 474 -1.09 13.59 4.40
C SER A 474 -1.14 13.08 2.96
N VAL A 475 -0.87 13.97 1.98
CA VAL A 475 -0.50 13.59 0.60
C VAL A 475 0.69 12.62 0.54
N SER A 476 1.47 12.54 1.61
CA SER A 476 2.62 11.67 1.75
C SER A 476 2.35 10.44 2.63
N ALA A 477 1.08 10.08 2.85
CA ALA A 477 0.71 8.88 3.59
C ALA A 477 1.27 7.59 2.95
N SER A 478 1.35 6.53 3.77
CA SER A 478 1.85 5.22 3.36
C SER A 478 0.83 4.39 2.58
N PHE A 479 -0.45 4.74 2.69
CA PHE A 479 -1.57 4.05 2.06
C PHE A 479 -2.35 5.03 1.16
N PRO A 480 -3.00 4.54 0.09
CA PRO A 480 -3.98 5.30 -0.66
C PRO A 480 -5.11 5.84 0.24
N LEU A 481 -5.66 6.99 -0.13
CA LEU A 481 -6.70 7.68 0.65
C LEU A 481 -7.96 6.81 0.83
N ASP A 482 -8.37 6.09 -0.20
CA ASP A 482 -9.54 5.22 -0.20
C ASP A 482 -9.39 4.05 0.77
N GLU A 483 -8.19 3.48 0.90
CA GLU A 483 -7.90 2.45 1.90
C GLU A 483 -7.99 2.98 3.34
N ILE A 484 -7.53 4.22 3.56
CA ILE A 484 -7.61 4.88 4.87
C ILE A 484 -9.08 5.17 5.23
N LEU A 485 -9.86 5.71 4.28
CA LEU A 485 -11.29 5.95 4.44
C LEU A 485 -12.07 4.64 4.66
N ALA A 486 -11.74 3.58 3.94
CA ALA A 486 -12.36 2.26 4.13
C ALA A 486 -12.05 1.68 5.52
N ALA A 487 -10.81 1.84 6.01
CA ALA A 487 -10.43 1.43 7.36
C ALA A 487 -11.20 2.21 8.43
N GLN A 488 -11.36 3.52 8.24
CA GLN A 488 -12.22 4.35 9.08
C GLN A 488 -13.65 3.80 9.08
N ALA A 489 -14.24 3.64 7.89
CA ALA A 489 -15.64 3.23 7.66
C ALA A 489 -15.98 1.84 8.21
N ALA A 490 -15.03 0.90 8.19
CA ALA A 490 -15.22 -0.46 8.68
C ALA A 490 -15.19 -0.58 10.21
N HIS A 491 -14.62 0.40 10.91
CA HIS A 491 -14.48 0.35 12.37
C HIS A 491 -15.77 0.80 13.07
N GLN A 492 -16.24 0.03 14.04
CA GLN A 492 -17.42 0.40 14.83
C GLN A 492 -17.09 1.63 15.67
N PRO A 493 -17.81 2.75 15.53
CA PRO A 493 -17.49 3.95 16.28
C PRO A 493 -17.94 3.82 17.73
N ALA A 494 -17.10 4.24 18.67
CA ALA A 494 -17.50 4.45 20.07
C ALA A 494 -18.20 5.81 20.28
N THR A 495 -18.54 6.50 19.20
CA THR A 495 -19.15 7.83 19.18
C THR A 495 -20.31 7.87 18.18
N PRO A 496 -21.37 8.66 18.45
CA PRO A 496 -22.46 8.87 17.49
C PRO A 496 -22.08 9.82 16.34
N TYR A 497 -20.90 10.45 16.39
CA TYR A 497 -20.50 11.45 15.41
C TYR A 497 -20.00 10.82 14.11
N ASP A 498 -20.36 11.43 12.98
CA ASP A 498 -19.69 11.20 11.70
C ASP A 498 -18.36 11.97 11.69
N VAL A 499 -17.30 11.29 12.11
CA VAL A 499 -15.97 11.89 12.31
C VAL A 499 -15.32 12.21 10.96
N PRO A 500 -15.08 13.49 10.63
CA PRO A 500 -14.61 13.86 9.32
C PRO A 500 -13.16 13.43 9.07
N VAL A 501 -12.86 13.12 7.81
CA VAL A 501 -11.48 13.05 7.30
C VAL A 501 -11.17 14.30 6.49
N PHE A 502 -10.04 14.92 6.77
CA PHE A 502 -9.49 16.03 6.01
C PHE A 502 -8.28 15.56 5.19
N PHE A 503 -7.91 16.33 4.17
CA PHE A 503 -6.78 15.99 3.30
C PHE A 503 -5.76 17.13 3.28
N GLN A 504 -4.49 16.81 3.47
CA GLN A 504 -3.39 17.76 3.41
C GLN A 504 -2.67 17.68 2.05
N LEU A 505 -2.41 18.86 1.47
CA LEU A 505 -1.69 19.02 0.22
C LEU A 505 -0.35 19.73 0.43
N TYR A 506 0.69 19.22 -0.24
CA TYR A 506 1.80 20.02 -0.72
C TYR A 506 1.59 20.23 -2.21
N VAL A 507 1.70 21.47 -2.67
CA VAL A 507 1.51 21.75 -4.08
C VAL A 507 2.69 21.20 -4.87
N ASP A 508 2.38 20.41 -5.88
CA ASP A 508 3.34 19.88 -6.84
C ASP A 508 3.78 20.99 -7.81
N LYS A 509 5.06 20.98 -8.17
CA LYS A 509 5.63 21.83 -9.25
C LYS A 509 4.83 21.73 -10.54
N ASP A 510 4.29 20.55 -10.83
CA ASP A 510 3.26 20.37 -11.84
C ASP A 510 1.86 20.50 -11.22
N ARG A 511 1.26 21.67 -11.41
CA ARG A 511 -0.08 21.99 -10.86
C ARG A 511 -1.16 21.00 -11.31
N ALA A 512 -1.03 20.39 -12.49
CA ALA A 512 -2.01 19.41 -12.97
C ALA A 512 -2.05 18.14 -12.10
N ASN A 513 -0.93 17.75 -11.47
CA ASN A 513 -0.91 16.64 -10.51
C ASN A 513 -1.69 17.00 -9.25
N SER A 514 -1.48 18.21 -8.74
CA SER A 514 -2.23 18.71 -7.58
C SER A 514 -3.73 18.77 -7.88
N GLU A 515 -4.14 19.25 -9.05
CA GLU A 515 -5.55 19.31 -9.43
C GLU A 515 -6.21 17.93 -9.50
N ARG A 516 -5.54 16.93 -10.11
CA ARG A 516 -6.06 15.56 -10.17
C ARG A 516 -6.23 14.96 -8.77
N LEU A 517 -5.22 15.13 -7.92
CA LEU A 517 -5.24 14.63 -6.55
C LEU A 517 -6.36 15.28 -5.75
N LEU A 518 -6.49 16.60 -5.83
CA LEU A 518 -7.52 17.36 -5.13
C LEU A 518 -8.94 16.97 -5.55
N ARG A 519 -9.19 16.85 -6.86
CA ARG A 519 -10.49 16.40 -7.38
C ARG A 519 -10.82 14.99 -6.92
N SER A 520 -9.83 14.09 -6.91
CA SER A 520 -9.98 12.72 -6.40
C SER A 520 -10.31 12.72 -4.90
N ALA A 521 -9.57 13.49 -4.09
CA ALA A 521 -9.81 13.57 -2.66
C ALA A 521 -11.21 14.12 -2.34
N GLN A 522 -11.65 15.18 -3.04
CA GLN A 522 -13.00 15.71 -2.89
C GLN A 522 -14.08 14.69 -3.29
N ALA A 523 -13.88 13.97 -4.40
CA ALA A 523 -14.80 12.92 -4.84
C ALA A 523 -14.90 11.75 -3.85
N GLN A 524 -13.83 11.46 -3.11
CA GLN A 524 -13.81 10.47 -2.03
C GLN A 524 -14.44 10.96 -0.72
N GLY A 525 -14.87 12.22 -0.65
CA GLY A 525 -15.68 12.74 0.46
C GLY A 525 -14.91 13.36 1.61
N VAL A 526 -13.64 13.74 1.43
CA VAL A 526 -12.90 14.52 2.44
C VAL A 526 -13.60 15.85 2.70
N LYS A 527 -13.56 16.33 3.94
CA LYS A 527 -14.38 17.47 4.39
C LYS A 527 -13.67 18.82 4.37
N ALA A 528 -12.35 18.82 4.17
CA ALA A 528 -11.55 20.04 4.04
C ALA A 528 -10.18 19.75 3.42
N LEU A 529 -9.60 20.78 2.82
CA LEU A 529 -8.24 20.82 2.30
C LEU A 529 -7.33 21.60 3.28
N PHE A 530 -6.26 20.97 3.73
CA PHE A 530 -5.19 21.60 4.48
C PHE A 530 -4.01 21.89 3.55
N LEU A 531 -3.82 23.15 3.19
CA LEU A 531 -2.65 23.58 2.43
C LEU A 531 -1.48 23.83 3.38
N THR A 532 -0.43 23.02 3.30
CA THR A 532 0.79 23.24 4.10
C THR A 532 1.68 24.29 3.45
N VAL A 533 1.97 25.38 4.19
CA VAL A 533 2.75 26.54 3.70
C VAL A 533 4.07 26.77 4.45
N ASP A 534 4.35 26.00 5.51
CA ASP A 534 5.57 26.13 6.34
C ASP A 534 6.74 25.25 5.89
N ALA A 535 6.60 24.49 4.79
CA ALA A 535 7.64 23.62 4.26
C ALA A 535 7.78 23.73 2.73
N PRO A 536 8.03 24.94 2.18
CA PRO A 536 8.29 25.11 0.74
C PRO A 536 9.55 24.38 0.29
N ILE A 537 10.47 24.13 1.23
CA ILE A 537 11.62 23.25 1.07
C ILE A 537 11.71 22.29 2.27
N PRO A 538 12.28 21.09 2.09
CA PRO A 538 12.50 20.18 3.21
C PRO A 538 13.44 20.77 4.26
N GLY A 539 13.03 20.75 5.52
CA GLY A 539 13.91 21.10 6.64
C GLY A 539 15.04 20.08 6.83
N LYS A 540 16.20 20.55 7.28
CA LYS A 540 17.39 19.72 7.51
C LYS A 540 17.26 18.94 8.82
N ARG A 541 16.97 17.65 8.76
CA ARG A 541 16.75 16.78 9.93
C ARG A 541 17.93 15.84 10.13
N GLU A 542 18.91 16.28 10.92
CA GLU A 542 20.21 15.59 10.99
C GLU A 542 20.12 14.17 11.56
N ALA A 543 19.26 13.93 12.55
CA ALA A 543 19.03 12.58 13.07
C ALA A 543 18.48 11.61 12.01
N ASP A 544 17.63 12.10 11.10
CA ASP A 544 17.11 11.29 9.99
C ASP A 544 18.21 11.02 8.95
N GLU A 545 18.98 12.05 8.59
CA GLU A 545 20.07 11.94 7.62
C GLU A 545 21.18 10.97 8.08
N ARG A 546 21.47 10.89 9.39
CA ARG A 546 22.46 9.97 9.96
C ARG A 546 22.06 8.49 9.84
N VAL A 547 20.77 8.17 9.76
CA VAL A 547 20.28 6.78 9.68
C VAL A 547 19.87 6.45 8.24
N ARG A 548 20.49 5.42 7.65
CA ARG A 548 20.18 4.98 6.29
C ARG A 548 18.71 4.59 6.15
N SER A 549 18.13 4.89 4.99
CA SER A 549 16.76 4.50 4.64
C SER A 549 16.76 3.21 3.84
N ASP A 550 15.74 2.39 4.04
CA ASP A 550 15.40 1.33 3.09
C ASP A 550 14.82 1.97 1.82
N GLU A 551 15.47 1.76 0.67
CA GLU A 551 15.12 2.38 -0.62
C GLU A 551 13.83 1.80 -1.23
N SER A 552 13.32 0.69 -0.67
CA SER A 552 11.99 0.15 -1.03
C SER A 552 10.83 0.97 -0.47
N LEU A 553 11.09 1.86 0.50
CA LEU A 553 10.07 2.73 1.09
C LEU A 553 9.69 3.87 0.13
N GLY A 554 8.39 4.10 -0.02
CA GLY A 554 7.86 5.22 -0.81
C GLY A 554 6.40 5.53 -0.47
N SER A 555 5.92 6.69 -0.93
CA SER A 555 4.53 7.10 -0.76
C SER A 555 3.73 6.78 -2.04
N PRO A 556 2.64 6.00 -1.96
CA PRO A 556 1.82 5.68 -3.12
C PRO A 556 1.05 6.88 -3.68
N ILE A 557 0.73 7.87 -2.84
CA ILE A 557 -0.04 9.06 -3.25
C ILE A 557 0.85 10.07 -4.00
N SER A 558 2.02 10.40 -3.43
CA SER A 558 2.95 11.37 -4.04
C SER A 558 3.95 10.76 -5.02
N GLY A 559 4.14 9.44 -5.00
CA GLY A 559 5.13 8.73 -5.84
C GLY A 559 6.58 8.86 -5.38
N ALA A 560 6.87 9.60 -4.30
CA ALA A 560 8.22 9.79 -3.79
C ALA A 560 8.82 8.48 -3.20
N ARG A 561 10.15 8.30 -3.34
CA ARG A 561 10.89 7.13 -2.80
C ARG A 561 12.06 7.52 -1.93
N ALA A 562 12.45 6.63 -1.02
CA ALA A 562 13.67 6.77 -0.24
C ALA A 562 14.93 6.53 -1.10
N VAL A 563 15.99 7.28 -0.82
CA VAL A 563 17.30 7.20 -1.47
C VAL A 563 18.36 7.50 -0.40
N ASN A 564 19.52 6.86 -0.48
CA ASN A 564 20.69 7.20 0.32
C ASN A 564 21.74 7.88 -0.57
N ASP A 565 22.08 9.14 -0.30
CA ASP A 565 23.10 9.88 -1.04
C ASP A 565 24.29 10.27 -0.13
N ALA A 566 25.23 11.09 -0.65
CA ALA A 566 26.39 11.58 0.11
C ALA A 566 26.01 12.41 1.36
N LYS A 567 24.75 12.82 1.50
CA LYS A 567 24.19 13.54 2.65
C LYS A 567 23.33 12.62 3.55
N GLY A 568 23.39 11.30 3.37
CA GLY A 568 22.77 10.31 4.27
C GLY A 568 21.38 9.80 3.84
N GLY A 569 20.67 9.14 4.78
CA GLY A 569 19.35 8.53 4.54
C GLY A 569 18.21 9.55 4.63
N ALA A 570 17.87 10.21 3.54
CA ALA A 570 17.13 11.47 3.61
C ALA A 570 15.66 11.37 3.21
N LEU A 571 14.88 10.60 3.97
CA LEU A 571 13.47 10.33 3.65
C LEU A 571 12.67 11.62 3.46
N GLY A 572 12.79 12.58 4.39
CA GLY A 572 12.07 13.86 4.26
C GLY A 572 12.60 14.80 3.17
N ARG A 573 13.91 14.74 2.82
CA ARG A 573 14.45 15.57 1.74
C ARG A 573 13.91 15.12 0.38
N ILE A 574 13.83 13.82 0.18
CA ILE A 574 13.39 13.25 -1.09
C ILE A 574 11.87 13.36 -1.22
N MET A 575 11.15 13.12 -0.13
CA MET A 575 9.70 13.30 -0.10
C MET A 575 9.25 14.73 -0.35
N GLY A 576 10.08 15.74 -0.08
CA GLY A 576 9.75 17.14 -0.39
C GLY A 576 10.33 17.66 -1.71
N SER A 577 10.94 16.80 -2.54
CA SER A 577 11.59 17.25 -3.79
C SER A 577 10.62 17.72 -4.88
N TYR A 578 9.38 17.23 -4.86
CA TYR A 578 8.31 17.62 -5.79
C TYR A 578 7.60 18.93 -5.39
N ILE A 579 7.82 19.41 -4.16
CA ILE A 579 7.08 20.55 -3.60
C ILE A 579 7.46 21.82 -4.36
N ASP A 580 6.44 22.58 -4.75
CA ASP A 580 6.57 23.88 -5.40
C ASP A 580 6.89 24.97 -4.37
N ALA A 581 8.13 25.45 -4.38
CA ALA A 581 8.57 26.54 -3.51
C ALA A 581 8.03 27.92 -3.93
N SER A 582 7.34 28.03 -5.08
CA SER A 582 6.79 29.28 -5.59
C SER A 582 5.34 29.57 -5.15
N VAL A 583 4.74 28.67 -4.36
CA VAL A 583 3.39 28.83 -3.81
C VAL A 583 3.27 30.16 -3.09
N ASN A 584 2.21 30.91 -3.40
CA ASN A 584 1.96 32.25 -2.86
C ASN A 584 0.46 32.52 -2.67
N TRP A 585 0.11 33.68 -2.13
CA TRP A 585 -1.27 34.05 -1.78
C TRP A 585 -2.25 34.01 -2.96
N SER A 586 -1.80 34.21 -4.20
CA SER A 586 -2.70 34.13 -5.36
C SER A 586 -3.18 32.70 -5.66
N ASP A 587 -2.47 31.68 -5.15
CA ASP A 587 -2.81 30.27 -5.33
C ASP A 587 -4.09 29.86 -4.59
N ILE A 588 -4.52 30.63 -3.58
CA ILE A 588 -5.78 30.37 -2.87
C ILE A 588 -6.97 30.45 -3.84
N ALA A 589 -6.95 31.42 -4.76
CA ALA A 589 -7.99 31.54 -5.78
C ALA A 589 -7.99 30.36 -6.76
N TRP A 590 -6.80 29.81 -7.07
CA TRP A 590 -6.69 28.60 -7.88
C TRP A 590 -7.25 27.38 -7.14
N LEU A 591 -6.88 27.16 -5.88
CA LEU A 591 -7.40 26.06 -5.07
C LEU A 591 -8.93 26.11 -4.97
N ARG A 592 -9.51 27.29 -4.73
CA ARG A 592 -10.97 27.48 -4.69
C ARG A 592 -11.67 27.06 -5.99
N ARG A 593 -11.06 27.33 -7.15
CA ARG A 593 -11.59 26.87 -8.45
C ARG A 593 -11.44 25.37 -8.65
N THR A 594 -10.37 24.78 -8.11
CA THR A 594 -10.08 23.35 -8.25
C THR A 594 -10.97 22.48 -7.36
N VAL A 595 -11.25 22.92 -6.13
CA VAL A 595 -12.09 22.23 -5.15
C VAL A 595 -13.27 23.10 -4.67
N PRO A 596 -14.23 23.40 -5.56
CA PRO A 596 -15.33 24.29 -5.22
C PRO A 596 -16.14 23.75 -4.03
N GLY A 597 -16.43 24.64 -3.08
CA GLY A 597 -17.21 24.33 -1.88
C GLY A 597 -16.47 23.57 -0.78
N LEU A 598 -15.23 23.12 -1.02
CA LEU A 598 -14.42 22.48 0.01
C LEU A 598 -13.73 23.57 0.87
N PRO A 599 -13.87 23.52 2.22
CA PRO A 599 -13.13 24.41 3.10
C PRO A 599 -11.62 24.30 2.90
N ILE A 600 -10.92 25.44 2.90
CA ILE A 600 -9.48 25.54 2.82
C ILE A 600 -8.95 25.99 4.18
N VAL A 601 -7.94 25.27 4.66
CA VAL A 601 -7.22 25.54 5.90
C VAL A 601 -5.75 25.80 5.58
N LEU A 602 -5.20 26.92 6.03
CA LEU A 602 -3.76 27.19 5.87
C LEU A 602 -2.99 26.64 7.06
N LYS A 603 -2.23 25.57 6.85
CA LYS A 603 -1.38 24.96 7.87
C LYS A 603 0.04 25.50 7.76
N GLY A 604 0.55 26.07 8.85
CA GLY A 604 1.92 26.59 8.87
C GLY A 604 2.03 28.10 9.05
N VAL A 605 0.93 28.75 9.45
CA VAL A 605 0.92 30.18 9.76
C VAL A 605 1.74 30.41 11.02
N GLN A 606 2.69 31.35 10.97
CA GLN A 606 3.67 31.56 12.05
C GLN A 606 3.74 33.02 12.53
N THR A 607 2.91 33.91 11.98
CA THR A 607 2.84 35.32 12.36
C THR A 607 1.41 35.85 12.32
N TRP A 608 1.11 36.89 13.11
CA TRP A 608 -0.19 37.58 13.04
C TRP A 608 -0.49 38.21 11.66
N MET A 609 0.55 38.60 10.90
CA MET A 609 0.37 39.24 9.59
C MET A 609 -0.12 38.24 8.55
N ASP A 610 0.38 37.01 8.59
CA ASP A 610 -0.10 35.95 7.71
C ASP A 610 -1.51 35.49 8.10
N ALA A 611 -1.87 35.58 9.39
CA ALA A 611 -3.25 35.36 9.84
C ALA A 611 -4.22 36.43 9.29
N GLU A 612 -3.83 37.70 9.28
CA GLU A 612 -4.61 38.78 8.63
C GLU A 612 -4.77 38.53 7.13
N ARG A 613 -3.69 38.15 6.45
CA ARG A 613 -3.76 37.77 5.02
C ARG A 613 -4.66 36.56 4.78
N ALA A 614 -4.71 35.61 5.71
CA ALA A 614 -5.64 34.49 5.62
C ALA A 614 -7.11 34.96 5.71
N VAL A 615 -7.42 35.93 6.57
CA VAL A 615 -8.75 36.57 6.63
C VAL A 615 -9.07 37.25 5.29
N GLU A 616 -8.13 38.02 4.74
CA GLU A 616 -8.30 38.71 3.44
C GLU A 616 -8.49 37.71 2.28
N ALA A 617 -7.77 36.60 2.30
CA ALA A 617 -7.88 35.52 1.31
C ALA A 617 -9.19 34.71 1.45
N GLY A 618 -9.94 34.89 2.54
CA GLY A 618 -11.22 34.25 2.77
C GLY A 618 -11.12 32.73 2.90
N VAL A 619 -10.07 32.21 3.54
CA VAL A 619 -10.01 30.79 3.94
C VAL A 619 -10.91 30.56 5.17
N GLU A 620 -11.27 29.32 5.49
CA GLU A 620 -12.15 29.02 6.63
C GLU A 620 -11.39 28.90 7.95
N ALA A 621 -10.13 28.47 7.89
CA ALA A 621 -9.34 28.24 9.08
C ALA A 621 -7.83 28.36 8.85
N ILE A 622 -7.09 28.48 9.94
CA ILE A 622 -5.62 28.42 9.96
C ILE A 622 -5.14 27.44 11.03
N VAL A 623 -3.99 26.81 10.79
CA VAL A 623 -3.24 26.09 11.83
C VAL A 623 -1.94 26.85 12.09
N LEU A 624 -1.81 27.36 13.31
CA LEU A 624 -0.56 27.89 13.81
C LEU A 624 0.41 26.73 14.03
N SER A 625 1.42 26.64 13.16
CA SER A 625 2.30 25.49 13.06
C SER A 625 3.66 25.91 12.51
N ASN A 626 4.72 25.29 13.02
CA ASN A 626 6.07 25.34 12.46
C ASN A 626 6.54 23.93 12.08
N HIS A 627 5.59 23.12 11.60
CA HIS A 627 5.78 21.72 11.26
C HIS A 627 6.26 20.84 12.43
N GLY A 628 5.89 21.19 13.67
CA GLY A 628 6.44 20.55 14.87
C GLY A 628 7.95 20.72 15.02
N GLY A 629 8.49 21.86 14.57
CA GLY A 629 9.91 22.19 14.53
C GLY A 629 10.70 21.52 13.41
N ARG A 630 10.05 20.93 12.40
CA ARG A 630 10.73 20.13 11.36
C ARG A 630 11.16 20.91 10.13
N SER A 631 10.68 22.15 9.96
CA SER A 631 11.00 22.99 8.80
C SER A 631 12.14 23.96 9.12
N LEU A 632 11.81 25.11 9.73
CA LEU A 632 12.78 26.14 10.11
C LEU A 632 13.03 26.09 11.61
N ASP A 633 14.28 25.87 12.01
CA ASP A 633 14.68 25.96 13.40
C ASP A 633 14.83 27.42 13.85
N THR A 634 14.77 27.66 15.15
CA THR A 634 14.67 28.97 15.80
C THR A 634 13.37 29.76 15.55
N SER A 635 12.40 29.18 14.84
CA SER A 635 11.02 29.66 14.71
C SER A 635 10.34 29.87 16.07
N PRO A 636 9.33 30.76 16.16
CA PRO A 636 8.58 30.98 17.39
C PRO A 636 7.85 29.71 17.85
N ALA A 637 7.64 29.57 19.16
CA ALA A 637 6.78 28.54 19.70
C ALA A 637 5.33 28.81 19.25
N THR A 638 4.60 27.80 18.82
CA THR A 638 3.27 28.00 18.22
C THR A 638 2.27 28.66 19.17
N VAL A 639 2.35 28.38 20.48
CA VAL A 639 1.54 29.09 21.51
C VAL A 639 1.87 30.58 21.64
N THR A 640 3.11 31.00 21.34
CA THR A 640 3.46 32.44 21.32
C THR A 640 2.84 33.15 20.13
N VAL A 641 2.60 32.44 19.02
CA VAL A 641 1.86 32.98 17.89
C VAL A 641 0.39 33.17 18.26
N LEU A 642 -0.23 32.27 19.04
CA LEU A 642 -1.59 32.52 19.58
C LEU A 642 -1.66 33.79 20.43
N LEU A 643 -0.68 34.01 21.32
CA LEU A 643 -0.57 35.25 22.10
C LEU A 643 -0.38 36.47 21.18
N GLU A 644 0.41 36.33 20.12
CA GLU A 644 0.63 37.37 19.11
C GLU A 644 -0.67 37.74 18.38
N LEU A 645 -1.52 36.75 18.05
CA LEU A 645 -2.83 36.99 17.46
C LEU A 645 -3.76 37.74 18.43
N GLN A 646 -3.84 37.29 19.68
CA GLN A 646 -4.63 37.99 20.73
C GLN A 646 -4.18 39.45 20.89
N LYS A 647 -2.87 39.70 20.88
CA LYS A 647 -2.28 41.03 21.04
C LYS A 647 -2.48 41.93 19.82
N ASN A 648 -2.33 41.39 18.61
CA ASN A 648 -2.21 42.19 17.40
C ASN A 648 -3.43 42.15 16.49
N CYS A 649 -4.18 41.05 16.41
CA CYS A 649 -5.31 40.89 15.50
C CYS A 649 -6.41 39.98 16.08
N PRO A 650 -7.01 40.33 17.25
CA PRO A 650 -7.99 39.47 17.91
C PRO A 650 -9.25 39.20 17.08
N HIS A 651 -9.62 40.08 16.15
CA HIS A 651 -10.75 39.87 15.23
C HIS A 651 -10.58 38.67 14.29
N VAL A 652 -9.37 38.11 14.16
CA VAL A 652 -9.14 36.86 13.41
C VAL A 652 -9.99 35.72 13.98
N PHE A 653 -10.17 35.66 15.30
CA PHE A 653 -10.95 34.63 15.97
C PHE A 653 -12.46 34.70 15.66
N ASP A 654 -12.95 35.86 15.21
CA ASP A 654 -14.34 36.04 14.77
C ASP A 654 -14.57 35.62 13.30
N ARG A 655 -13.48 35.45 12.55
CA ARG A 655 -13.50 35.32 11.08
C ARG A 655 -13.00 33.96 10.60
N LEU A 656 -12.12 33.32 11.36
CA LEU A 656 -11.49 32.03 11.05
C LEU A 656 -11.61 31.09 12.25
N GLU A 657 -11.76 29.80 12.01
CA GLU A 657 -11.35 28.84 13.04
C GLU A 657 -9.82 28.83 13.14
N VAL A 658 -9.28 28.98 14.35
CA VAL A 658 -7.83 28.95 14.61
C VAL A 658 -7.48 27.66 15.32
N TYR A 659 -6.59 26.88 14.73
CA TYR A 659 -6.02 25.68 15.35
C TYR A 659 -4.55 25.90 15.68
N VAL A 660 -4.00 25.07 16.56
CA VAL A 660 -2.56 25.09 16.86
C VAL A 660 -2.01 23.67 16.93
N ASP A 661 -0.80 23.43 16.42
CA ASP A 661 -0.08 22.17 16.64
C ASP A 661 1.33 22.43 17.19
N GLY A 662 2.02 21.36 17.55
CA GLY A 662 3.43 21.41 17.97
C GLY A 662 3.61 21.52 19.49
N GLY A 663 4.21 20.48 20.08
CA GLY A 663 4.65 20.49 21.48
C GLY A 663 3.58 20.20 22.54
N VAL A 664 2.30 20.12 22.16
CA VAL A 664 1.19 19.75 23.06
C VAL A 664 1.37 18.30 23.54
N SER A 665 1.44 18.10 24.85
CA SER A 665 1.56 16.76 25.45
C SER A 665 0.78 16.60 26.77
N ARG A 666 0.09 17.65 27.23
CA ARG A 666 -0.76 17.62 28.43
C ARG A 666 -2.12 18.27 28.21
N GLY A 667 -3.13 17.83 28.96
CA GLY A 667 -4.45 18.47 28.98
C GLY A 667 -4.42 19.95 29.39
N THR A 668 -3.45 20.35 30.22
CA THR A 668 -3.23 21.78 30.55
C THR A 668 -2.70 22.58 29.37
N ASP A 669 -1.91 21.99 28.47
CA ASP A 669 -1.45 22.66 27.23
C ASP A 669 -2.64 22.91 26.31
N ILE A 670 -3.51 21.90 26.17
CA ILE A 670 -4.77 22.01 25.41
C ILE A 670 -5.61 23.15 25.99
N PHE A 671 -5.88 23.13 27.29
CA PHE A 671 -6.69 24.16 27.96
C PHE A 671 -6.13 25.57 27.76
N LYS A 672 -4.80 25.74 27.84
CA LYS A 672 -4.13 27.03 27.60
C LYS A 672 -4.33 27.51 26.15
N ALA A 673 -4.16 26.62 25.17
CA ALA A 673 -4.38 26.97 23.77
C ALA A 673 -5.84 27.41 23.52
N LEU A 674 -6.81 26.69 24.11
CA LEU A 674 -8.23 27.03 24.00
C LEU A 674 -8.54 28.38 24.65
N CYS A 675 -8.02 28.65 25.85
CA CYS A 675 -8.16 29.95 26.50
C CYS A 675 -7.61 31.10 25.65
N LEU A 676 -6.62 30.86 24.79
CA LEU A 676 -6.07 31.84 23.86
C LEU A 676 -6.84 31.95 22.53
N GLY A 677 -7.97 31.27 22.40
CA GLY A 677 -8.84 31.35 21.22
C GLY A 677 -8.63 30.25 20.18
N ALA A 678 -7.76 29.27 20.43
CA ALA A 678 -7.72 28.09 19.56
C ALA A 678 -9.03 27.30 19.68
N LYS A 679 -9.53 26.77 18.57
CA LYS A 679 -10.73 25.93 18.50
C LYS A 679 -10.41 24.46 18.80
N ALA A 680 -9.25 23.99 18.36
CA ALA A 680 -8.74 22.64 18.55
C ALA A 680 -7.21 22.60 18.43
N VAL A 681 -6.60 21.54 18.96
CA VAL A 681 -5.14 21.31 18.90
C VAL A 681 -4.76 20.05 18.13
N GLY A 682 -3.67 20.14 17.36
CA GLY A 682 -3.12 19.03 16.58
C GLY A 682 -2.03 18.29 17.34
N VAL A 683 -2.17 16.97 17.48
CA VAL A 683 -1.17 16.10 18.11
C VAL A 683 -0.53 15.18 17.07
N GLY A 684 0.69 15.51 16.62
CA GLY A 684 1.41 14.73 15.60
C GLY A 684 2.20 13.55 16.20
N ARG A 685 3.42 13.83 16.70
CA ARG A 685 4.34 12.80 17.23
C ARG A 685 3.70 11.94 18.32
N GLY A 686 2.90 12.55 19.21
CA GLY A 686 2.20 11.83 20.27
C GLY A 686 1.36 10.67 19.75
N LEU A 687 0.53 10.91 18.73
CA LEU A 687 -0.29 9.86 18.13
C LEU A 687 0.54 8.84 17.36
N LEU A 688 1.68 9.23 16.76
CA LEU A 688 2.62 8.26 16.20
C LEU A 688 3.30 7.41 17.29
N TYR A 689 3.56 7.95 18.47
CA TYR A 689 4.06 7.14 19.60
C TYR A 689 2.98 6.18 20.10
N GLY A 690 1.72 6.62 20.18
CA GLY A 690 0.56 5.76 20.45
C GLY A 690 0.40 4.64 19.41
N LEU A 691 0.58 4.97 18.12
CA LEU A 691 0.48 4.04 16.99
C LEU A 691 1.47 2.88 17.09
N ASN A 692 2.55 3.01 17.86
CA ASN A 692 3.45 1.90 18.15
C ASN A 692 2.73 0.71 18.82
N TYR A 693 1.56 0.92 19.42
CA TYR A 693 0.66 -0.10 19.95
C TYR A 693 -0.58 -0.37 19.06
N GLY A 694 -0.61 0.13 17.82
CA GLY A 694 -1.79 0.06 16.94
C GLY A 694 -2.88 1.07 17.32
N ALA A 695 -4.11 0.88 16.84
CA ALA A 695 -5.23 1.79 17.13
C ALA A 695 -5.49 1.97 18.63
N GLU A 696 -5.44 0.89 19.41
CA GLU A 696 -5.69 0.92 20.86
C GLU A 696 -4.73 1.87 21.59
N GLY A 697 -3.46 1.93 21.16
CA GLY A 697 -2.49 2.85 21.72
C GLY A 697 -2.77 4.32 21.40
N VAL A 698 -3.24 4.58 20.18
CA VAL A 698 -3.66 5.93 19.75
C VAL A 698 -4.90 6.36 20.54
N GLU A 699 -5.88 5.47 20.70
CA GLU A 699 -7.08 5.71 21.51
C GLU A 699 -6.71 6.01 22.96
N ARG A 700 -5.86 5.19 23.58
CA ARG A 700 -5.38 5.42 24.95
C ARG A 700 -4.66 6.75 25.10
N TYR A 701 -3.83 7.13 24.12
CA TYR A 701 -3.14 8.42 24.12
C TYR A 701 -4.13 9.59 24.09
N ILE A 702 -5.13 9.53 23.20
CA ILE A 702 -6.17 10.58 23.10
C ILE A 702 -7.01 10.64 24.38
N GLU A 703 -7.35 9.48 24.96
CA GLU A 703 -8.11 9.37 26.20
C GLU A 703 -7.38 10.04 27.36
N ILE A 704 -6.09 9.76 27.55
CA ILE A 704 -5.26 10.41 28.59
C ILE A 704 -5.31 11.93 28.45
N LEU A 705 -5.12 12.46 27.24
CA LEU A 705 -5.18 13.91 27.02
C LEU A 705 -6.57 14.50 27.28
N ARG A 706 -7.64 13.76 26.94
CA ARG A 706 -9.01 14.20 27.21
C ARG A 706 -9.31 14.20 28.70
N ASP A 707 -8.90 13.17 29.43
CA ASP A 707 -9.10 13.06 30.88
C ASP A 707 -8.31 14.15 31.64
N GLU A 708 -7.08 14.42 31.22
CA GLU A 708 -6.30 15.54 31.74
C GLU A 708 -6.95 16.89 31.43
N LEU A 709 -7.52 17.08 30.23
CA LEU A 709 -8.25 18.30 29.87
C LEU A 709 -9.50 18.47 30.73
N GLU A 710 -10.32 17.43 30.87
CA GLU A 710 -11.54 17.46 31.70
C GLU A 710 -11.19 17.78 33.15
N THR A 711 -10.14 17.15 33.69
CA THR A 711 -9.62 17.45 35.03
C THR A 711 -9.20 18.92 35.15
N THR A 712 -8.48 19.43 34.14
CA THR A 712 -8.04 20.84 34.11
C THR A 712 -9.23 21.79 34.08
N MET A 713 -10.24 21.51 33.27
CA MET A 713 -11.48 22.30 33.20
C MET A 713 -12.19 22.34 34.56
N LYS A 714 -12.40 21.17 35.18
CA LYS A 714 -12.98 21.06 36.53
C LYS A 714 -12.21 21.90 37.55
N MET A 715 -10.89 21.77 37.57
CA MET A 715 -10.03 22.51 38.50
C MET A 715 -10.00 24.02 38.21
N CYS A 716 -10.25 24.43 36.96
CA CYS A 716 -10.37 25.84 36.61
C CYS A 716 -11.78 26.40 36.79
N GLY A 717 -12.77 25.60 37.22
CA GLY A 717 -14.16 26.04 37.35
C GLY A 717 -14.83 26.26 35.99
N VAL A 718 -14.48 25.44 34.99
CA VAL A 718 -15.02 25.48 33.63
C VAL A 718 -15.79 24.19 33.36
N THR A 719 -17.03 24.32 32.89
CA THR A 719 -17.90 23.17 32.58
C THR A 719 -18.14 22.95 31.10
N SER A 720 -17.85 23.95 30.26
CA SER A 720 -17.98 23.86 28.81
C SER A 720 -16.92 24.72 28.11
N LEU A 721 -16.51 24.30 26.92
CA LEU A 721 -15.43 24.94 26.18
C LEU A 721 -15.75 26.36 25.68
N ASP A 722 -17.01 26.77 25.60
CA ASP A 722 -17.41 28.15 25.27
C ASP A 722 -17.10 29.16 26.39
N GLN A 723 -16.81 28.67 27.61
CA GLN A 723 -16.46 29.52 28.75
C GLN A 723 -14.97 29.88 28.79
N VAL A 724 -14.11 29.22 28.03
CA VAL A 724 -12.67 29.46 28.08
C VAL A 724 -12.32 30.80 27.44
N HIS A 725 -11.45 31.57 28.09
CA HIS A 725 -10.97 32.86 27.59
C HIS A 725 -9.63 33.22 28.25
N PRO A 726 -8.88 34.23 27.75
CA PRO A 726 -7.53 34.51 28.24
C PRO A 726 -7.44 34.88 29.73
N GLY A 727 -8.57 35.23 30.37
CA GLY A 727 -8.63 35.57 31.78
C GLY A 727 -8.36 34.39 32.72
N PHE A 728 -8.45 33.16 32.23
CA PHE A 728 -8.00 31.96 32.96
C PHE A 728 -6.48 31.76 32.94
N LEU A 729 -5.73 32.66 32.31
CA LEU A 729 -4.28 32.55 32.16
C LEU A 729 -3.54 33.70 32.85
N ASN A 730 -2.32 33.41 33.28
CA ASN A 730 -1.30 34.40 33.62
C ASN A 730 -0.14 34.27 32.63
N THR A 731 0.01 35.26 31.75
CA THR A 731 0.96 35.28 30.64
C THR A 731 2.14 36.22 30.87
N LEU A 732 2.23 36.88 32.03
CA LEU A 732 3.21 37.94 32.30
C LEU A 732 4.67 37.49 32.11
N ALA A 733 4.97 36.20 32.31
CA ALA A 733 6.30 35.63 32.10
C ALA A 733 6.75 35.66 30.63
N VAL A 734 5.81 35.75 29.67
CA VAL A 734 6.10 35.68 28.23
C VAL A 734 5.60 36.90 27.44
N ASP A 735 4.70 37.72 27.99
CA ASP A 735 4.08 38.85 27.26
C ASP A 735 5.09 39.84 26.64
N HIS A 736 6.21 40.06 27.33
CA HIS A 736 7.29 40.95 26.88
C HIS A 736 8.09 40.39 25.71
N LEU A 737 8.00 39.08 25.45
CA LEU A 737 8.63 38.41 24.31
C LEU A 737 7.74 38.44 23.05
N ILE A 738 6.45 38.76 23.20
CA ILE A 738 5.48 38.71 22.10
C ILE A 738 5.62 39.96 21.22
N PRO A 739 5.97 39.83 19.92
CA PRO A 739 6.05 40.97 19.03
C PRO A 739 4.72 41.73 18.97
N GLY A 740 4.78 43.06 19.04
CA GLY A 740 3.65 43.95 18.78
C GLY A 740 3.65 44.47 17.35
N ARG A 741 2.57 45.14 16.93
CA ARG A 741 2.43 45.76 15.59
C ARG A 741 3.61 46.65 15.16
N ARG A 742 4.32 47.28 16.11
CA ARG A 742 5.52 48.12 15.84
C ARG A 742 6.76 47.32 15.42
N HIS A 743 6.78 46.01 15.66
CA HIS A 743 7.86 45.09 15.27
C HIS A 743 7.56 44.39 13.94
N ASN A 744 6.66 44.96 13.13
CA ASN A 744 6.34 44.43 11.80
C ASN A 744 7.61 44.45 10.91
N PRO A 745 8.06 43.30 10.36
CA PRO A 745 9.24 43.21 9.50
C PRO A 745 9.13 44.04 8.21
N ASN A 746 7.90 44.38 7.77
CA ASN A 746 7.66 45.28 6.64
C ASN A 746 7.81 46.77 7.01
N THR A 747 8.00 47.09 8.30
CA THR A 747 8.36 48.45 8.71
C THR A 747 9.74 48.78 8.16
N PRO A 748 9.95 49.95 7.52
CA PRO A 748 11.27 50.33 7.02
C PRO A 748 12.30 50.36 8.16
N TRP A 749 13.18 49.36 8.22
CA TRP A 749 14.34 49.36 9.10
C TRP A 749 15.40 50.27 8.49
N ARG A 750 15.96 51.21 9.27
CA ARG A 750 17.16 51.93 8.82
C ARG A 750 18.29 50.91 8.67
N ARG A 751 18.63 50.55 7.43
CA ARG A 751 19.98 50.09 7.12
C ARG A 751 20.87 51.29 7.38
N ASP A 752 21.57 51.30 8.50
CA ASP A 752 22.55 52.34 8.77
C ASP A 752 23.50 52.43 7.58
N ARG A 753 23.53 53.58 6.90
CA ARG A 753 24.36 53.80 5.72
C ARG A 753 25.80 54.18 6.09
N HIS A 754 26.15 54.14 7.38
CA HIS A 754 27.45 54.56 7.90
C HIS A 754 28.42 53.44 8.29
N SER A 755 28.19 52.17 7.95
CA SER A 755 29.26 51.16 7.95
C SER A 755 29.79 50.92 6.53
N ARG A 756 30.75 51.75 6.12
CA ARG A 756 31.72 51.43 5.07
C ARG A 756 33.11 51.41 5.68
#